data_AF-A0A7Y4WY74-F1
#
_entry.id   AF-A0A7Y4WY74-F1
#
_cell.length_a   1.000
_cell.length_b   1.000
_cell.length_c   1.000
_cell.angle_alpha   90.00
_cell.angle_beta   90.00
_cell.angle_gamma   90.00
#
_symmetry.space_group_name_H-M   'P 1'
#
loop_
_entity.id
_entity.type
_entity.pdbx_description
1 polymer ?
#
loop_
_entity_poly.entity_id
_entity_poly.type
_entity_poly.pdbx_seq_one_letter_code
_entity_poly.pdbx_strand_id
1 'polypeptide(L)'
;MKTHFEMTSVRKMAGNALAGIFVLCLIALGVTAQAPPNVPPPAENIPAGSLIIPMDNVNQGPASGLSFNLRAYGLANLFLQNNIPVKWAIKPAKAKDDVDFSANVTRIAGINGVVGPASVAFSGGPFIVSAEYDSASLRQLITTFNDGGSPVTVYRTNAVAQADVRYTLTHKPKIAVGPDGGNFGTGVHQTLFTAAGIPNYQSVTDDIINSNSCFTLATQAHSTSSTFVNLYRQFVQSGGNLLLQCASINTFENNASGHFQTTNPGYSVFGTNDNTAVDTSLIYPEGAMPFNQFIGILANQDGAITEYAYAAGGAGANGNRVSVRNSGADASKFVATVSELGAAGTPGSAVFELGGHDYTRTVTGASELARINGQRMILNAIFVPVTRPTSCGLQQATVLGYKSVRRFNVRQGGPALVAGDTLEWTIDYVNNSPVAVSNFNIRDQISAVDGVLTGNLTLVAASNTVTLVSGGATASRNTTYDGIGDDATADLLASGALLPVGGRIQVKVRTTINLLGSNGQPLPDGQILYNQTLGRGTQITGTVKSDAIDPTNTSIFGIDTPPAGSFLQLQNIGILDPTIARIKGPTAASASVAGEVRTAGGTPIANALVTIVDAVSGSVRTIRTNASGQYMFDELETGNLYIISARHKQYSFAEGSVTFTLTENVTGLAFVGTSGESKAGNPAIAVKQGR
;
A
#
# COMPACT_ATOMS: atom_id res chain seq x y z
N MET A 1 91.11 5.93 -30.97
CA MET A 1 91.19 7.22 -31.70
C MET A 1 90.20 8.19 -31.05
N LYS A 2 90.55 9.49 -30.94
CA LYS A 2 89.86 10.56 -30.16
C LYS A 2 88.31 10.49 -30.22
N THR A 3 87.53 10.40 -29.13
CA THR A 3 87.29 11.31 -27.96
C THR A 3 86.60 12.65 -28.29
N HIS A 4 85.43 12.88 -27.66
CA HIS A 4 84.72 14.14 -27.30
C HIS A 4 83.18 13.93 -27.42
N PHE A 5 82.29 14.46 -26.57
CA PHE A 5 82.38 15.07 -25.23
C PHE A 5 81.01 14.95 -24.52
N GLU A 6 80.88 15.38 -23.26
CA GLU A 6 79.83 14.97 -22.31
C GLU A 6 78.81 16.08 -21.92
N MET A 7 77.68 15.70 -21.29
CA MET A 7 76.71 16.49 -20.46
C MET A 7 76.00 17.71 -21.12
N THR A 8 74.78 18.19 -20.82
CA THR A 8 73.95 18.43 -19.60
C THR A 8 72.48 18.70 -20.04
N SER A 9 71.39 18.80 -19.25
CA SER A 9 71.05 18.49 -17.84
C SER A 9 69.53 18.62 -17.55
N VAL A 10 68.98 17.72 -16.71
CA VAL A 10 67.99 17.97 -15.62
C VAL A 10 66.70 18.83 -15.85
N ARG A 11 65.53 18.15 -15.74
CA ARG A 11 64.17 18.60 -15.28
C ARG A 11 63.31 19.60 -16.11
N LYS A 12 62.10 19.17 -16.48
CA LYS A 12 60.75 19.44 -15.85
C LYS A 12 59.60 19.63 -16.87
N MET A 13 58.41 19.13 -16.49
CA MET A 13 57.04 19.45 -16.94
C MET A 13 56.47 18.88 -18.27
N ALA A 14 55.43 18.04 -18.08
CA ALA A 14 54.15 17.93 -18.81
C ALA A 14 54.10 17.96 -20.35
N GLY A 15 53.64 16.84 -20.93
CA GLY A 15 53.13 16.74 -22.31
C GLY A 15 52.34 15.43 -22.49
N ASN A 16 51.18 15.47 -23.16
CA ASN A 16 50.22 14.36 -23.18
C ASN A 16 50.52 13.26 -24.20
N ALA A 17 50.18 12.03 -23.79
CA ALA A 17 49.56 10.93 -24.55
C ALA A 17 50.01 10.59 -25.99
N LEU A 18 50.49 9.35 -26.15
CA LEU A 18 50.31 8.54 -27.36
C LEU A 18 50.12 7.08 -26.92
N ALA A 19 48.92 6.53 -27.13
CA ALA A 19 48.57 5.15 -26.77
C ALA A 19 48.73 4.22 -27.97
N GLY A 20 49.36 3.07 -27.76
CA GLY A 20 49.58 2.06 -28.80
C GLY A 20 48.32 1.24 -29.10
N ILE A 21 48.12 0.90 -30.37
CA ILE A 21 47.01 0.08 -30.84
C ILE A 21 47.31 -1.39 -30.60
N PHE A 22 46.45 -2.07 -29.84
CA PHE A 22 46.38 -3.54 -29.78
C PHE A 22 45.06 -3.98 -30.43
N VAL A 23 45.13 -4.70 -31.55
CA VAL A 23 43.95 -5.26 -32.21
C VAL A 23 43.59 -6.57 -31.53
N LEU A 24 42.56 -6.55 -30.69
CA LEU A 24 41.94 -7.75 -30.15
C LEU A 24 40.73 -8.13 -31.01
N CYS A 25 40.68 -9.38 -31.48
CA CYS A 25 39.60 -9.87 -32.31
C CYS A 25 38.34 -10.07 -31.45
N LEU A 26 37.37 -9.14 -31.53
CA LEU A 26 36.08 -9.32 -30.85
C LEU A 26 35.25 -10.35 -31.60
N ILE A 27 35.08 -11.52 -30.96
CA ILE A 27 33.96 -12.42 -31.20
C ILE A 27 32.67 -11.60 -31.00
N ALA A 28 31.70 -11.74 -31.90
CA ALA A 28 30.40 -11.10 -31.79
C ALA A 28 29.64 -11.66 -30.58
N LEU A 29 29.81 -11.02 -29.42
CA LEU A 29 29.00 -11.26 -28.23
C LEU A 29 27.54 -10.92 -28.54
N GLY A 30 26.64 -11.79 -28.08
CA GLY A 30 25.23 -11.71 -28.41
C GLY A 30 24.59 -10.37 -28.05
N VAL A 31 23.55 -10.01 -28.82
CA VAL A 31 22.71 -8.84 -28.59
C VAL A 31 22.32 -8.78 -27.11
N THR A 32 22.72 -7.71 -26.42
CA THR A 32 22.33 -7.49 -25.03
C THR A 32 20.82 -7.41 -24.93
N ALA A 33 20.24 -8.06 -23.93
CA ALA A 33 18.80 -7.98 -23.68
C ALA A 33 18.42 -6.52 -23.44
N GLN A 34 17.81 -5.88 -24.44
CA GLN A 34 17.39 -4.48 -24.34
C GLN A 34 16.16 -4.43 -23.43
N ALA A 35 16.42 -4.21 -22.14
CA ALA A 35 15.40 -3.95 -21.14
C ALA A 35 14.39 -2.88 -21.61
N PRO A 36 13.15 -2.88 -21.11
CA PRO A 36 12.18 -1.81 -21.37
C PRO A 36 12.76 -0.40 -21.25
N PRO A 37 12.20 0.61 -21.95
CA PRO A 37 12.56 2.01 -21.69
C PRO A 37 12.23 2.43 -20.24
N ASN A 38 11.34 1.70 -19.57
CA ASN A 38 11.01 1.90 -18.17
C ASN A 38 12.14 1.39 -17.28
N VAL A 39 12.57 2.27 -16.36
CA VAL A 39 13.36 1.98 -15.16
C VAL A 39 12.91 0.64 -14.55
N PRO A 40 13.82 -0.20 -14.03
CA PRO A 40 13.43 -1.38 -13.26
C PRO A 40 12.36 -0.98 -12.23
N PRO A 41 11.21 -1.69 -12.20
CA PRO A 41 10.16 -1.40 -11.24
C PRO A 41 10.73 -1.36 -9.82
N PRO A 42 10.26 -0.43 -8.97
CA PRO A 42 10.64 -0.45 -7.58
C PRO A 42 10.13 -1.76 -6.94
N ALA A 43 11.00 -2.40 -6.17
CA ALA A 43 10.59 -3.41 -5.22
C ALA A 43 9.76 -2.73 -4.12
N GLU A 44 8.47 -3.01 -4.08
CA GLU A 44 7.54 -2.43 -3.12
C GLU A 44 7.17 -3.44 -2.03
N ASN A 45 6.95 -2.91 -0.82
CA ASN A 45 6.34 -3.69 0.25
C ASN A 45 4.83 -3.79 -0.02
N ILE A 46 4.34 -5.01 -0.03
CA ILE A 46 2.93 -5.34 -0.15
C ILE A 46 2.40 -5.63 1.26
N PRO A 47 1.58 -4.75 1.86
CA PRO A 47 1.06 -4.92 3.22
C PRO A 47 0.42 -6.29 3.47
N ALA A 48 0.45 -6.74 4.72
CA ALA A 48 -0.54 -7.70 5.22
C ALA A 48 -1.95 -7.10 5.06
N GLY A 49 -2.93 -7.91 4.63
CA GLY A 49 -4.28 -7.43 4.30
C GLY A 49 -4.48 -7.07 2.82
N SER A 50 -3.41 -6.94 2.04
CA SER A 50 -3.50 -6.67 0.59
C SER A 50 -4.13 -7.86 -0.14
N LEU A 51 -4.87 -7.58 -1.21
CA LEU A 51 -5.52 -8.58 -2.03
C LEU A 51 -4.71 -8.87 -3.29
N ILE A 52 -4.64 -10.15 -3.68
CA ILE A 52 -3.94 -10.62 -4.88
C ILE A 52 -4.92 -11.37 -5.77
N ILE A 53 -5.06 -10.94 -7.02
CA ILE A 53 -5.65 -11.74 -8.10
C ILE A 53 -4.49 -12.51 -8.76
N PRO A 54 -4.42 -13.84 -8.59
CA PRO A 54 -3.38 -14.65 -9.20
C PRO A 54 -3.58 -14.72 -10.72
N MET A 55 -2.47 -14.76 -11.46
CA MET A 55 -2.47 -14.83 -12.92
C MET A 55 -1.77 -16.08 -13.48
N ASP A 56 -1.45 -17.04 -12.62
CA ASP A 56 -0.99 -18.39 -13.02
C ASP A 56 -2.17 -19.37 -13.18
N ASN A 57 -1.91 -20.47 -13.89
CA ASN A 57 -2.96 -21.40 -14.32
C ASN A 57 -3.48 -22.34 -13.22
N VAL A 58 -2.79 -22.45 -12.07
CA VAL A 58 -3.16 -23.38 -10.98
C VAL A 58 -3.96 -22.65 -9.89
N ASN A 59 -3.61 -21.40 -9.61
CA ASN A 59 -4.34 -20.57 -8.66
C ASN A 59 -5.60 -19.95 -9.27
N GLN A 60 -5.57 -19.62 -10.57
CA GLN A 60 -6.69 -18.99 -11.28
C GLN A 60 -7.41 -19.95 -12.26
N GLY A 61 -6.92 -21.18 -12.41
CA GLY A 61 -7.52 -22.24 -13.22
C GLY A 61 -7.65 -23.55 -12.45
N PRO A 62 -8.04 -24.66 -13.10
CA PRO A 62 -8.12 -25.97 -12.46
C PRO A 62 -6.74 -26.43 -11.96
N ALA A 63 -6.71 -27.30 -10.95
CA ALA A 63 -5.46 -27.83 -10.37
C ALA A 63 -4.54 -28.58 -11.38
N SER A 64 -5.06 -28.96 -12.54
CA SER A 64 -4.28 -29.51 -13.66
C SER A 64 -3.42 -28.46 -14.40
N GLY A 65 -3.69 -27.17 -14.22
CA GLY A 65 -3.02 -26.07 -14.91
C GLY A 65 -3.33 -25.95 -16.42
N LEU A 66 -4.31 -26.72 -16.94
CA LEU A 66 -4.60 -26.86 -18.36
C LEU A 66 -5.59 -25.81 -18.93
N SER A 67 -6.06 -24.87 -18.10
CA SER A 67 -6.95 -23.77 -18.48
C SER A 67 -6.79 -22.59 -17.51
N PHE A 68 -7.43 -21.45 -17.77
CA PHE A 68 -7.30 -20.24 -16.96
C PHE A 68 -8.60 -19.42 -16.97
N ASN A 69 -9.05 -18.93 -15.81
CA ASN A 69 -10.27 -18.11 -15.71
C ASN A 69 -10.02 -16.65 -16.14
N LEU A 70 -10.32 -16.35 -17.41
CA LEU A 70 -10.23 -15.02 -18.03
C LEU A 70 -10.96 -13.91 -17.25
N ARG A 71 -11.96 -14.23 -16.41
CA ARG A 71 -12.67 -13.23 -15.59
C ARG A 71 -11.78 -12.53 -14.55
N ALA A 72 -10.57 -13.02 -14.30
CA ALA A 72 -9.56 -12.29 -13.51
C ALA A 72 -9.30 -10.88 -14.07
N TYR A 73 -9.21 -10.74 -15.39
CA TYR A 73 -9.05 -9.44 -16.05
C TYR A 73 -10.28 -8.56 -15.86
N GLY A 74 -11.50 -9.12 -15.91
CA GLY A 74 -12.74 -8.41 -15.61
C GLY A 74 -12.78 -7.86 -14.19
N LEU A 75 -12.34 -8.63 -13.19
CA LEU A 75 -12.28 -8.17 -11.80
C LEU A 75 -11.24 -7.04 -11.61
N ALA A 76 -10.04 -7.17 -12.19
CA ALA A 76 -9.05 -6.11 -12.17
C ALA A 76 -9.56 -4.82 -12.84
N ASN A 77 -10.26 -4.94 -13.98
CA ASN A 77 -10.93 -3.81 -14.63
C ASN A 77 -12.06 -3.23 -13.76
N LEU A 78 -12.88 -4.06 -13.10
CA LEU A 78 -13.97 -3.61 -12.22
C LEU A 78 -13.44 -2.72 -11.08
N PHE A 79 -12.31 -3.09 -10.47
CA PHE A 79 -11.65 -2.25 -9.47
C PHE A 79 -11.27 -0.87 -10.03
N LEU A 80 -10.62 -0.83 -11.20
CA LEU A 80 -10.26 0.43 -11.86
C LEU A 80 -11.48 1.30 -12.19
N GLN A 81 -12.60 0.72 -12.68
CA GLN A 81 -13.83 1.47 -12.94
C GLN A 81 -14.38 2.14 -11.66
N ASN A 82 -14.21 1.50 -10.50
CA ASN A 82 -14.65 1.97 -9.18
C ASN A 82 -13.63 2.88 -8.46
N ASN A 83 -12.63 3.42 -9.16
CA ASN A 83 -11.50 4.18 -8.61
C ASN A 83 -10.71 3.45 -7.50
N ILE A 84 -10.53 2.13 -7.63
CA ILE A 84 -9.60 1.36 -6.82
C ILE A 84 -8.35 1.11 -7.68
N PRO A 85 -7.18 1.71 -7.33
CA PRO A 85 -5.93 1.46 -8.02
C PRO A 85 -5.52 -0.01 -7.94
N VAL A 86 -4.92 -0.51 -9.02
CA VAL A 86 -4.46 -1.91 -9.12
C VAL A 86 -2.98 -1.91 -9.46
N LYS A 87 -2.14 -2.49 -8.60
CA LYS A 87 -0.72 -2.70 -8.90
C LYS A 87 -0.57 -3.95 -9.77
N TRP A 88 0.17 -3.86 -10.86
CA TRP A 88 0.53 -4.99 -11.70
C TRP A 88 1.98 -5.39 -11.40
N ALA A 89 2.18 -6.50 -10.69
CA ALA A 89 3.50 -6.94 -10.26
C ALA A 89 4.14 -7.81 -11.34
N ILE A 90 5.28 -7.39 -11.88
CA ILE A 90 6.05 -8.13 -12.89
C ILE A 90 7.54 -7.98 -12.57
N LYS A 91 8.19 -9.08 -12.24
CA LYS A 91 9.61 -9.10 -11.88
C LYS A 91 10.49 -8.73 -13.08
N PRO A 92 11.42 -7.77 -12.96
CA PRO A 92 12.28 -7.37 -14.05
C PRO A 92 13.28 -8.46 -14.43
N ALA A 93 13.60 -8.52 -15.73
CA ALA A 93 14.57 -9.46 -16.30
C ALA A 93 14.31 -10.95 -15.99
N LYS A 94 13.09 -11.32 -15.54
CA LYS A 94 12.69 -12.72 -15.34
C LYS A 94 12.65 -13.48 -16.67
N ALA A 95 12.87 -14.80 -16.63
CA ALA A 95 12.60 -15.66 -17.77
C ALA A 95 11.08 -15.77 -18.02
N LYS A 96 10.68 -16.28 -19.17
CA LYS A 96 9.27 -16.62 -19.42
C LYS A 96 8.82 -17.67 -18.38
N ASP A 97 7.61 -17.50 -17.87
CA ASP A 97 6.96 -18.33 -16.84
C ASP A 97 7.57 -18.30 -15.43
N ASP A 98 8.65 -17.54 -15.20
CA ASP A 98 9.21 -17.33 -13.86
C ASP A 98 8.22 -16.66 -12.89
N VAL A 99 8.41 -16.98 -11.61
CA VAL A 99 7.74 -16.37 -10.45
C VAL A 99 8.04 -14.88 -10.38
N ASP A 100 6.98 -14.08 -10.26
CA ASP A 100 7.03 -12.64 -10.04
C ASP A 100 7.34 -12.33 -8.57
N PHE A 101 6.56 -12.90 -7.64
CA PHE A 101 6.84 -12.85 -6.22
C PHE A 101 6.14 -14.01 -5.46
N SER A 102 6.43 -14.13 -4.17
CA SER A 102 5.74 -15.08 -3.28
C SER A 102 5.21 -14.36 -2.04
N ALA A 103 4.06 -14.79 -1.52
CA ALA A 103 3.49 -14.24 -0.29
C ALA A 103 2.82 -15.32 0.56
N ASN A 104 2.79 -15.13 1.88
CA ASN A 104 1.92 -15.92 2.76
C ASN A 104 0.48 -15.40 2.64
N VAL A 105 -0.45 -16.25 2.23
CA VAL A 105 -1.81 -15.86 1.84
C VAL A 105 -2.89 -16.81 2.35
N THR A 106 -4.11 -16.28 2.45
CA THR A 106 -5.36 -17.03 2.67
C THR A 106 -6.33 -16.70 1.53
N ARG A 107 -6.99 -17.69 0.93
CA ARG A 107 -7.98 -17.48 -0.13
C ARG A 107 -9.28 -16.95 0.46
N ILE A 108 -9.73 -15.79 -0.04
CA ILE A 108 -10.95 -15.12 0.42
C ILE A 108 -12.11 -15.19 -0.60
N ALA A 109 -11.81 -15.50 -1.86
CA ALA A 109 -12.80 -15.71 -2.91
C ALA A 109 -12.32 -16.75 -3.94
N GLY A 110 -13.26 -17.32 -4.69
CA GLY A 110 -13.00 -18.36 -5.68
C GLY A 110 -12.76 -19.76 -5.10
N ILE A 111 -12.69 -20.76 -5.98
CA ILE A 111 -12.57 -22.18 -5.62
C ILE A 111 -11.21 -22.79 -5.99
N ASN A 112 -10.45 -22.15 -6.87
CA ASN A 112 -9.17 -22.63 -7.40
C ASN A 112 -7.98 -22.23 -6.51
N GLY A 113 -6.81 -22.82 -6.76
CA GLY A 113 -5.64 -22.66 -5.90
C GLY A 113 -5.78 -23.27 -4.50
N VAL A 114 -4.92 -22.85 -3.59
CA VAL A 114 -4.90 -23.31 -2.19
C VAL A 114 -5.83 -22.49 -1.31
N VAL A 115 -6.32 -23.05 -0.19
CA VAL A 115 -7.16 -22.29 0.76
C VAL A 115 -6.32 -21.40 1.68
N GLY A 116 -5.11 -21.86 2.06
CA GLY A 116 -4.24 -21.18 3.01
C GLY A 116 -4.69 -21.30 4.49
N PRO A 117 -3.94 -20.74 5.46
CA PRO A 117 -2.70 -19.98 5.28
C PRO A 117 -1.56 -20.79 4.63
N ALA A 118 -0.97 -20.27 3.56
CA ALA A 118 0.10 -20.94 2.83
C ALA A 118 1.04 -19.93 2.17
N SER A 119 2.31 -20.29 1.97
CA SER A 119 3.20 -19.53 1.08
C SER A 119 2.90 -19.92 -0.36
N VAL A 120 2.50 -18.96 -1.19
CA VAL A 120 2.15 -19.16 -2.60
C VAL A 120 3.07 -18.31 -3.47
N ALA A 121 3.63 -18.93 -4.51
CA ALA A 121 4.35 -18.24 -5.57
C ALA A 121 3.37 -17.84 -6.68
N PHE A 122 3.46 -16.58 -7.11
CA PHE A 122 2.61 -16.01 -8.15
C PHE A 122 3.43 -15.71 -9.39
N SER A 123 2.91 -16.12 -10.54
CA SER A 123 3.59 -15.98 -11.84
C SER A 123 2.61 -15.45 -12.89
N GLY A 124 3.12 -14.95 -14.00
CA GLY A 124 2.30 -14.47 -15.13
C GLY A 124 1.66 -13.11 -14.87
N GLY A 125 2.31 -12.25 -14.08
CA GLY A 125 1.91 -10.87 -13.85
C GLY A 125 0.68 -10.71 -12.95
N PRO A 126 0.70 -11.19 -11.69
CA PRO A 126 -0.38 -11.01 -10.72
C PRO A 126 -0.79 -9.54 -10.51
N PHE A 127 -2.09 -9.32 -10.29
CA PHE A 127 -2.63 -8.01 -9.89
C PHE A 127 -2.79 -7.94 -8.37
N ILE A 128 -2.48 -6.78 -7.79
CA ILE A 128 -2.53 -6.54 -6.34
C ILE A 128 -3.38 -5.30 -6.07
N VAL A 129 -4.27 -5.38 -5.09
CA VAL A 129 -4.93 -4.22 -4.47
C VAL A 129 -4.37 -4.09 -3.06
N SER A 130 -3.78 -2.93 -2.75
CA SER A 130 -3.18 -2.68 -1.44
C SER A 130 -4.22 -2.76 -0.29
N ALA A 131 -3.77 -3.11 0.92
CA ALA A 131 -4.63 -3.35 2.08
C ALA A 131 -5.59 -2.20 2.44
N GLU A 132 -5.22 -0.94 2.20
CA GLU A 132 -6.04 0.23 2.48
C GLU A 132 -7.37 0.28 1.70
N TYR A 133 -7.45 -0.45 0.58
CA TYR A 133 -8.68 -0.56 -0.22
C TYR A 133 -9.54 -1.78 0.13
N ASP A 134 -9.05 -2.75 0.92
CA ASP A 134 -9.74 -4.00 1.31
C ASP A 134 -10.87 -3.76 2.34
N SER A 135 -11.90 -3.07 1.87
CA SER A 135 -13.11 -2.69 2.61
C SER A 135 -14.24 -3.71 2.43
N ALA A 136 -15.26 -3.63 3.28
CA ALA A 136 -16.50 -4.41 3.09
C ALA A 136 -17.15 -4.16 1.73
N SER A 137 -17.13 -2.91 1.23
CA SER A 137 -17.65 -2.55 -0.09
C SER A 137 -16.85 -3.18 -1.23
N LEU A 138 -15.51 -3.21 -1.14
CA LEU A 138 -14.68 -3.90 -2.13
C LEU A 138 -14.94 -5.41 -2.12
N ARG A 139 -15.05 -6.02 -0.94
CA ARG A 139 -15.38 -7.46 -0.81
C ARG A 139 -16.77 -7.76 -1.41
N GLN A 140 -17.75 -6.87 -1.25
CA GLN A 140 -19.05 -7.02 -1.90
C GLN A 140 -18.96 -6.92 -3.43
N LEU A 141 -18.09 -6.05 -3.99
CA LEU A 141 -17.83 -6.02 -5.43
C LEU A 141 -17.27 -7.36 -5.94
N ILE A 142 -16.35 -7.98 -5.19
CA ILE A 142 -15.82 -9.32 -5.52
C ILE A 142 -16.94 -10.36 -5.51
N THR A 143 -17.78 -10.40 -4.47
CA THR A 143 -18.92 -11.33 -4.36
C THR A 143 -19.86 -11.17 -5.56
N THR A 144 -20.38 -9.95 -5.78
CA THR A 144 -21.32 -9.67 -6.88
C THR A 144 -20.73 -9.99 -8.26
N PHE A 145 -19.44 -9.76 -8.47
CA PHE A 145 -18.78 -10.12 -9.74
C PHE A 145 -18.62 -11.63 -9.92
N ASN A 146 -18.37 -12.37 -8.83
CA ASN A 146 -18.24 -13.82 -8.84
C ASN A 146 -19.60 -14.53 -8.98
N ASP A 147 -20.68 -13.98 -8.41
CA ASP A 147 -22.04 -14.53 -8.60
C ASP A 147 -22.49 -14.48 -10.07
N GLY A 148 -21.90 -13.57 -10.87
CA GLY A 148 -22.19 -13.40 -12.29
C GLY A 148 -21.44 -14.35 -13.26
N GLY A 149 -20.78 -15.42 -12.79
CA GLY A 149 -20.11 -16.41 -13.66
C GLY A 149 -19.00 -17.20 -12.97
N SER A 150 -17.97 -17.63 -13.71
CA SER A 150 -16.85 -18.41 -13.16
C SER A 150 -16.11 -17.64 -12.06
N PRO A 151 -16.13 -18.10 -10.78
CA PRO A 151 -15.56 -17.33 -9.67
C PRO A 151 -14.05 -17.10 -9.82
N VAL A 152 -13.64 -15.85 -9.70
CA VAL A 152 -12.24 -15.43 -9.67
C VAL A 152 -11.64 -15.73 -8.30
N THR A 153 -10.46 -16.35 -8.29
CA THR A 153 -9.69 -16.55 -7.07
C THR A 153 -9.17 -15.20 -6.59
N VAL A 154 -9.35 -14.90 -5.30
CA VAL A 154 -8.70 -13.76 -4.65
C VAL A 154 -8.08 -14.22 -3.35
N TYR A 155 -6.81 -13.89 -3.17
CA TYR A 155 -6.06 -14.12 -1.95
C TYR A 155 -5.96 -12.83 -1.12
N ARG A 156 -5.91 -12.93 0.20
CA ARG A 156 -5.42 -11.88 1.11
C ARG A 156 -4.06 -12.27 1.65
N THR A 157 -3.10 -11.34 1.70
CA THR A 157 -1.81 -11.53 2.37
C THR A 157 -1.96 -11.57 3.89
N ASN A 158 -1.30 -12.52 4.54
CA ASN A 158 -1.28 -12.66 6.00
C ASN A 158 -0.07 -11.96 6.66
N ALA A 159 0.94 -11.60 5.85
CA ALA A 159 2.16 -10.93 6.26
C ALA A 159 2.64 -10.00 5.12
N VAL A 160 3.58 -9.10 5.42
CA VAL A 160 4.22 -8.26 4.40
C VAL A 160 4.96 -9.14 3.39
N ALA A 161 4.80 -8.84 2.10
CA ALA A 161 5.54 -9.45 1.00
C ALA A 161 6.32 -8.36 0.24
N GLN A 162 7.30 -8.79 -0.56
CA GLN A 162 8.08 -7.93 -1.45
C GLN A 162 7.73 -8.28 -2.90
N ALA A 163 7.37 -7.28 -3.70
CA ALA A 163 7.02 -7.48 -5.11
C ALA A 163 7.50 -6.30 -5.97
N ASP A 164 8.08 -6.60 -7.13
CA ASP A 164 8.43 -5.61 -8.13
C ASP A 164 7.15 -5.10 -8.85
N VAL A 165 6.76 -3.86 -8.59
CA VAL A 165 5.51 -3.29 -9.13
C VAL A 165 5.79 -2.61 -10.46
N ARG A 166 5.39 -3.26 -11.56
CA ARG A 166 5.61 -2.75 -12.92
C ARG A 166 4.81 -1.50 -13.21
N TYR A 167 3.55 -1.48 -12.81
CA TYR A 167 2.67 -0.33 -12.95
C TYR A 167 1.72 -0.26 -11.74
N THR A 168 1.52 0.93 -11.18
CA THR A 168 0.32 1.23 -10.39
C THR A 168 -0.73 1.78 -11.34
N LEU A 169 -1.75 1.00 -11.64
CA LEU A 169 -2.77 1.30 -12.63
C LEU A 169 -3.83 2.21 -12.03
N THR A 170 -4.00 3.37 -12.66
CA THR A 170 -4.91 4.45 -12.25
C THR A 170 -5.78 4.95 -13.41
N HIS A 171 -5.63 4.40 -14.62
CA HIS A 171 -6.59 4.65 -15.70
C HIS A 171 -7.84 3.81 -15.52
N LYS A 172 -8.96 4.27 -16.04
CA LYS A 172 -10.17 3.47 -16.25
C LYS A 172 -10.12 2.95 -17.68
N PRO A 173 -9.94 1.64 -17.91
CA PRO A 173 -9.93 1.15 -19.28
C PRO A 173 -11.24 1.50 -20.00
N LYS A 174 -11.14 1.91 -21.26
CA LYS A 174 -12.29 2.07 -22.14
C LYS A 174 -11.87 1.77 -23.56
N ILE A 175 -12.48 0.77 -24.17
CA ILE A 175 -11.92 0.11 -25.35
C ILE A 175 -12.74 0.50 -26.59
N ALA A 176 -12.11 1.07 -27.60
CA ALA A 176 -12.67 1.16 -28.94
C ALA A 176 -12.39 -0.15 -29.68
N VAL A 177 -13.41 -0.74 -30.29
CA VAL A 177 -13.25 -1.86 -31.22
C VAL A 177 -13.69 -1.39 -32.59
N GLY A 178 -12.73 -1.31 -33.52
CA GLY A 178 -13.01 -1.00 -34.91
C GLY A 178 -13.88 -2.07 -35.59
N PRO A 179 -14.41 -1.78 -36.78
CA PRO A 179 -15.16 -2.77 -37.54
C PRO A 179 -14.22 -3.86 -38.08
N ASP A 180 -14.58 -5.12 -37.84
CA ASP A 180 -13.91 -6.28 -38.45
C ASP A 180 -14.36 -6.41 -39.93
N GLY A 181 -13.41 -6.63 -40.84
CA GLY A 181 -13.67 -6.89 -42.25
C GLY A 181 -13.54 -8.36 -42.66
N GLY A 182 -14.10 -8.72 -43.81
CA GLY A 182 -13.90 -10.03 -44.44
C GLY A 182 -14.47 -11.21 -43.63
N ASN A 183 -13.79 -12.36 -43.71
CA ASN A 183 -14.22 -13.62 -43.09
C ASN A 183 -13.74 -13.80 -41.64
N PHE A 184 -13.35 -12.71 -40.96
CA PHE A 184 -12.82 -12.77 -39.58
C PHE A 184 -13.86 -13.16 -38.52
N GLY A 185 -15.14 -13.25 -38.91
CA GLY A 185 -16.25 -13.35 -37.97
C GLY A 185 -16.61 -11.98 -37.38
N THR A 186 -17.83 -11.85 -36.90
CA THR A 186 -18.31 -10.58 -36.33
C THR A 186 -18.09 -10.55 -34.83
N GLY A 187 -17.36 -9.56 -34.33
CA GLY A 187 -17.34 -9.25 -32.90
C GLY A 187 -16.34 -10.08 -32.09
N VAL A 188 -15.16 -10.33 -32.66
CA VAL A 188 -14.13 -11.22 -32.08
C VAL A 188 -13.64 -10.70 -30.72
N HIS A 189 -13.14 -9.47 -30.67
CA HIS A 189 -12.65 -8.86 -29.43
C HIS A 189 -13.79 -8.62 -28.43
N GLN A 190 -14.99 -8.27 -28.91
CA GLN A 190 -16.20 -8.09 -28.10
C GLN A 190 -16.58 -9.38 -27.38
N THR A 191 -16.48 -10.53 -28.06
CA THR A 191 -16.73 -11.86 -27.49
C THR A 191 -15.71 -12.18 -26.39
N LEU A 192 -14.42 -11.89 -26.64
CA LEU A 192 -13.36 -12.02 -25.64
C LEU A 192 -13.60 -11.13 -24.42
N PHE A 193 -13.89 -9.83 -24.60
CA PHE A 193 -14.14 -8.91 -23.50
C PHE A 193 -15.39 -9.30 -22.70
N THR A 194 -16.44 -9.79 -23.37
CA THR A 194 -17.64 -10.34 -22.71
C THR A 194 -17.29 -11.56 -21.87
N ALA A 195 -16.52 -12.53 -22.41
CA ALA A 195 -16.08 -13.72 -21.69
C ALA A 195 -15.17 -13.38 -20.49
N ALA A 196 -14.34 -12.35 -20.62
CA ALA A 196 -13.51 -11.81 -19.54
C ALA A 196 -14.28 -10.96 -18.52
N GLY A 197 -15.56 -10.65 -18.73
CA GLY A 197 -16.36 -9.81 -17.83
C GLY A 197 -16.02 -8.31 -17.88
N ILE A 198 -15.59 -7.81 -19.05
CA ILE A 198 -15.22 -6.41 -19.30
C ILE A 198 -16.32 -5.76 -20.17
N PRO A 199 -17.25 -4.97 -19.60
CA PRO A 199 -18.37 -4.38 -20.33
C PRO A 199 -18.03 -3.03 -21.01
N ASN A 200 -16.91 -2.42 -20.65
CA ASN A 200 -16.48 -1.07 -21.01
C ASN A 200 -15.75 -0.99 -22.37
N TYR A 201 -16.25 -1.75 -23.36
CA TYR A 201 -15.88 -1.61 -24.76
C TYR A 201 -17.01 -0.99 -25.58
N GLN A 202 -16.67 -0.40 -26.73
CA GLN A 202 -17.62 0.16 -27.69
C GLN A 202 -17.19 -0.24 -29.09
N SER A 203 -18.08 -0.88 -29.85
CA SER A 203 -17.90 -1.01 -31.30
C SER A 203 -18.06 0.37 -31.92
N VAL A 204 -17.08 0.78 -32.73
CA VAL A 204 -17.00 2.12 -33.33
C VAL A 204 -16.71 2.03 -34.82
N THR A 205 -16.93 3.13 -35.53
CA THR A 205 -16.38 3.36 -36.87
C THR A 205 -14.95 3.89 -36.76
N ASP A 206 -14.09 3.55 -37.73
CA ASP A 206 -12.66 3.93 -37.68
C ASP A 206 -12.42 5.45 -37.74
N ASP A 207 -13.35 6.22 -38.31
CA ASP A 207 -13.25 7.68 -38.47
C ASP A 207 -13.28 8.44 -37.11
N ILE A 208 -13.82 7.82 -36.06
CA ILE A 208 -13.87 8.40 -34.72
C ILE A 208 -12.69 8.00 -33.81
N ILE A 209 -11.67 7.31 -34.31
CA ILE A 209 -10.45 6.95 -33.57
C ILE A 209 -9.32 7.91 -33.95
N ASN A 210 -9.23 9.05 -33.26
CA ASN A 210 -8.28 10.13 -33.50
C ASN A 210 -7.76 10.73 -32.18
N SER A 211 -7.02 11.83 -32.24
CA SER A 211 -6.38 12.44 -31.06
C SER A 211 -7.35 12.78 -29.92
N ASN A 212 -8.61 13.14 -30.22
CA ASN A 212 -9.61 13.57 -29.25
C ASN A 212 -10.43 12.42 -28.63
N SER A 213 -10.29 11.18 -29.11
CA SER A 213 -11.18 10.09 -28.77
C SER A 213 -10.99 9.61 -27.33
N CYS A 214 -12.05 9.62 -26.52
CA CYS A 214 -11.99 9.18 -25.13
C CYS A 214 -12.04 7.64 -25.02
N PHE A 215 -10.94 6.99 -25.39
CA PHE A 215 -10.63 5.57 -25.21
C PHE A 215 -9.20 5.42 -24.71
N THR A 216 -8.92 4.36 -23.96
CA THR A 216 -7.57 3.99 -23.52
C THR A 216 -6.90 3.07 -24.54
N LEU A 217 -7.64 2.09 -25.04
CA LEU A 217 -7.19 1.12 -26.04
C LEU A 217 -8.09 1.23 -27.27
N ALA A 218 -7.51 1.31 -28.46
CA ALA A 218 -8.20 0.98 -29.71
C ALA A 218 -7.75 -0.41 -30.15
N THR A 219 -8.67 -1.22 -30.67
CA THR A 219 -8.35 -2.54 -31.23
C THR A 219 -8.94 -2.66 -32.63
N GLN A 220 -8.16 -3.20 -33.56
CA GLN A 220 -8.58 -3.38 -34.95
C GLN A 220 -8.04 -4.73 -35.45
N ALA A 221 -8.90 -5.74 -35.47
CA ALA A 221 -8.47 -7.13 -35.61
C ALA A 221 -8.40 -7.64 -37.05
N HIS A 222 -9.14 -7.02 -37.99
CA HIS A 222 -9.12 -7.43 -39.39
C HIS A 222 -9.59 -6.34 -40.37
N SER A 223 -8.93 -5.18 -40.38
CA SER A 223 -9.14 -4.20 -41.45
C SER A 223 -8.20 -4.47 -42.62
N THR A 224 -8.76 -4.61 -43.82
CA THR A 224 -8.03 -4.56 -45.09
C THR A 224 -7.99 -3.14 -45.69
N SER A 225 -8.68 -2.17 -45.07
CA SER A 225 -8.79 -0.79 -45.54
C SER A 225 -7.77 0.12 -44.87
N SER A 226 -6.90 0.76 -45.66
CA SER A 226 -5.88 1.67 -45.16
C SER A 226 -6.36 3.12 -44.97
N THR A 227 -7.61 3.44 -45.27
CA THR A 227 -8.18 4.80 -45.28
C THR A 227 -7.99 5.55 -43.95
N PHE A 228 -8.08 4.86 -42.82
CA PHE A 228 -8.13 5.48 -41.49
C PHE A 228 -6.83 5.35 -40.68
N VAL A 229 -5.79 4.73 -41.24
CA VAL A 229 -4.51 4.46 -40.55
C VAL A 229 -3.89 5.73 -39.94
N ASN A 230 -4.02 6.88 -40.62
CA ASN A 230 -3.55 8.17 -40.11
C ASN A 230 -4.31 8.66 -38.85
N LEU A 231 -5.60 8.35 -38.72
CA LEU A 231 -6.39 8.70 -37.53
C LEU A 231 -5.96 7.86 -36.33
N TYR A 232 -5.78 6.55 -36.54
CA TYR A 232 -5.15 5.66 -35.55
C TYR A 232 -3.76 6.17 -35.14
N ARG A 233 -2.95 6.70 -36.07
CA ARG A 233 -1.67 7.35 -35.73
C ARG A 233 -1.85 8.54 -34.80
N GLN A 234 -2.80 9.43 -35.08
CA GLN A 234 -3.13 10.56 -34.20
C GLN A 234 -3.62 10.13 -32.82
N PHE A 235 -4.41 9.05 -32.73
CA PHE A 235 -4.89 8.48 -31.47
C PHE A 235 -3.74 7.90 -30.63
N VAL A 236 -2.82 7.15 -31.25
CA VAL A 236 -1.63 6.60 -30.59
C VAL A 236 -0.72 7.74 -30.14
N GLN A 237 -0.39 8.70 -31.03
CA GLN A 237 0.46 9.85 -30.70
C GLN A 237 -0.15 10.78 -29.64
N SER A 238 -1.47 10.72 -29.39
CA SER A 238 -2.11 11.44 -28.27
C SER A 238 -2.12 10.67 -26.94
N GLY A 239 -1.38 9.56 -26.83
CA GLY A 239 -1.22 8.78 -25.60
C GLY A 239 -2.23 7.62 -25.44
N GLY A 240 -2.98 7.29 -26.49
CA GLY A 240 -3.78 6.05 -26.54
C GLY A 240 -2.92 4.84 -26.92
N ASN A 241 -3.36 3.64 -26.55
CA ASN A 241 -2.72 2.38 -26.95
C ASN A 241 -3.50 1.72 -28.09
N LEU A 242 -2.82 1.02 -29.00
CA LEU A 242 -3.43 0.35 -30.14
C LEU A 242 -3.06 -1.14 -30.15
N LEU A 243 -4.04 -2.02 -30.35
CA LEU A 243 -3.79 -3.42 -30.68
C LEU A 243 -4.26 -3.73 -32.10
N LEU A 244 -3.34 -4.24 -32.91
CA LEU A 244 -3.56 -4.76 -34.25
C LEU A 244 -3.44 -6.28 -34.22
N GLN A 245 -4.29 -6.95 -34.98
CA GLN A 245 -4.25 -8.39 -35.17
C GLN A 245 -4.44 -8.74 -36.65
N CYS A 246 -4.01 -9.95 -37.04
CA CYS A 246 -4.28 -10.56 -38.33
C CYS A 246 -4.06 -9.59 -39.52
N ALA A 247 -5.06 -9.37 -40.39
CA ALA A 247 -4.90 -8.56 -41.60
C ALA A 247 -4.53 -7.09 -41.33
N SER A 248 -4.93 -6.55 -40.17
CA SER A 248 -4.63 -5.16 -39.81
C SER A 248 -3.13 -4.91 -39.69
N ILE A 249 -2.33 -5.90 -39.31
CA ILE A 249 -0.87 -5.78 -39.23
C ILE A 249 -0.30 -5.38 -40.59
N ASN A 250 -0.66 -6.12 -41.64
CA ASN A 250 -0.27 -5.79 -43.02
C ASN A 250 -0.81 -4.41 -43.46
N THR A 251 -2.10 -4.15 -43.23
CA THR A 251 -2.76 -2.92 -43.71
C THR A 251 -2.24 -1.65 -43.05
N PHE A 252 -1.74 -1.74 -41.80
CA PHE A 252 -1.21 -0.61 -41.06
C PHE A 252 0.29 -0.48 -41.32
N GLU A 253 1.12 -1.50 -41.05
CA GLU A 253 2.59 -1.39 -41.16
C GLU A 253 3.11 -1.24 -42.59
N ASN A 254 2.36 -1.71 -43.60
CA ASN A 254 2.72 -1.50 -45.02
C ASN A 254 2.08 -0.23 -45.60
N ASN A 255 1.55 0.66 -44.75
CA ASN A 255 1.09 1.99 -45.12
C ASN A 255 2.05 3.07 -44.62
N ALA A 256 2.34 4.08 -45.45
CA ALA A 256 3.26 5.17 -45.09
C ALA A 256 2.87 5.96 -43.82
N SER A 257 1.59 6.02 -43.47
CA SER A 257 1.11 6.61 -42.20
C SER A 257 1.06 5.61 -41.04
N GLY A 258 1.20 4.32 -41.31
CA GLY A 258 1.01 3.24 -40.34
C GLY A 258 2.27 2.47 -39.98
N HIS A 259 3.46 2.97 -40.31
CA HIS A 259 4.72 2.53 -39.71
C HIS A 259 4.74 2.85 -38.20
N PHE A 260 4.09 2.04 -37.36
CA PHE A 260 4.12 2.10 -35.90
C PHE A 260 5.29 1.28 -35.34
N GLN A 261 5.66 0.18 -35.98
CA GLN A 261 6.66 -0.77 -35.51
C GLN A 261 7.87 -0.88 -36.47
N THR A 262 7.73 -0.43 -37.71
CA THR A 262 8.73 -0.61 -38.78
C THR A 262 9.25 0.70 -39.39
N THR A 263 10.35 0.62 -40.13
CA THR A 263 10.67 1.58 -41.21
C THR A 263 10.05 1.11 -42.52
N ASN A 264 9.86 2.02 -43.47
CA ASN A 264 9.58 1.65 -44.87
C ASN A 264 10.61 0.59 -45.36
N PRO A 265 10.19 -0.49 -46.06
CA PRO A 265 8.86 -0.71 -46.63
C PRO A 265 7.88 -1.52 -45.76
N GLY A 266 8.14 -1.69 -44.46
CA GLY A 266 7.24 -2.39 -43.53
C GLY A 266 7.58 -3.87 -43.31
N TYR A 267 6.56 -4.73 -43.33
CA TYR A 267 6.65 -6.17 -43.11
C TYR A 267 6.40 -7.00 -44.38
N SER A 268 7.16 -8.08 -44.53
CA SER A 268 6.72 -9.27 -45.25
C SER A 268 5.85 -10.12 -44.32
N VAL A 269 4.73 -10.62 -44.82
CA VAL A 269 3.67 -11.25 -44.02
C VAL A 269 3.38 -12.68 -44.51
N PHE A 270 2.96 -13.55 -43.61
CA PHE A 270 2.72 -14.97 -43.86
C PHE A 270 1.40 -15.40 -43.19
N GLY A 271 0.61 -16.25 -43.86
CA GLY A 271 -0.63 -16.77 -43.30
C GLY A 271 -0.95 -18.20 -43.73
N THR A 272 -2.03 -18.78 -43.19
CA THR A 272 -2.41 -20.18 -43.48
C THR A 272 -2.85 -20.43 -44.92
N ASN A 273 -3.00 -19.39 -45.73
CA ASN A 273 -3.31 -19.49 -47.16
C ASN A 273 -2.07 -19.86 -48.00
N ASP A 274 -0.86 -19.61 -47.49
CA ASP A 274 0.41 -19.75 -48.23
C ASP A 274 1.05 -21.13 -48.08
N ASN A 275 0.46 -22.00 -47.25
CA ASN A 275 0.83 -23.41 -47.04
C ASN A 275 2.31 -23.65 -46.63
N THR A 276 3.01 -22.61 -46.17
CA THR A 276 4.36 -22.72 -45.60
C THR A 276 4.26 -23.21 -44.16
N ALA A 277 5.05 -24.22 -43.80
CA ALA A 277 5.06 -24.77 -42.44
C ALA A 277 5.53 -23.70 -41.43
N VAL A 278 4.72 -23.49 -40.40
CA VAL A 278 5.03 -22.66 -39.23
C VAL A 278 5.92 -23.47 -38.28
N ASP A 279 7.08 -22.94 -37.89
CA ASP A 279 7.88 -23.53 -36.80
C ASP A 279 7.08 -23.41 -35.48
N THR A 280 6.77 -24.54 -34.86
CA THR A 280 6.00 -24.58 -33.62
C THR A 280 6.82 -24.25 -32.38
N SER A 281 8.15 -24.08 -32.50
CA SER A 281 9.03 -23.71 -31.41
C SER A 281 9.10 -22.18 -31.23
N LEU A 282 8.29 -21.66 -30.31
CA LEU A 282 8.23 -20.23 -30.02
C LEU A 282 9.24 -19.80 -28.94
N ILE A 283 9.91 -18.69 -29.19
CA ILE A 283 10.82 -17.99 -28.26
C ILE A 283 10.12 -16.73 -27.75
N TYR A 284 10.27 -16.47 -26.45
CA TYR A 284 9.79 -15.28 -25.74
C TYR A 284 11.01 -14.46 -25.27
N PRO A 285 11.52 -13.50 -26.07
CA PRO A 285 12.79 -12.82 -25.76
C PRO A 285 12.75 -11.98 -24.49
N GLU A 286 11.56 -11.51 -24.09
CA GLU A 286 11.35 -10.65 -22.93
C GLU A 286 10.24 -11.23 -22.02
N GLY A 287 10.62 -12.01 -21.02
CA GLY A 287 9.69 -12.63 -20.06
C GLY A 287 9.00 -11.64 -19.11
N ALA A 288 9.60 -10.46 -18.92
CA ALA A 288 9.02 -9.35 -18.15
C ALA A 288 8.14 -8.40 -19.00
N MET A 289 7.95 -8.68 -20.30
CA MET A 289 7.10 -7.83 -21.15
C MET A 289 5.63 -7.95 -20.73
N PRO A 290 4.89 -6.84 -20.52
CA PRO A 290 3.48 -6.87 -20.13
C PRO A 290 2.59 -7.73 -21.05
N PHE A 291 2.84 -7.69 -22.36
CA PHE A 291 2.11 -8.47 -23.36
C PHE A 291 2.27 -9.99 -23.14
N ASN A 292 3.47 -10.43 -22.73
CA ASN A 292 3.82 -11.83 -22.45
C ASN A 292 3.42 -12.36 -21.05
N GLN A 293 2.62 -11.61 -20.27
CA GLN A 293 2.20 -12.07 -18.93
C GLN A 293 1.09 -13.12 -19.00
N PHE A 294 1.54 -14.36 -19.23
CA PHE A 294 0.77 -15.60 -19.20
C PHE A 294 1.72 -16.79 -18.97
N ILE A 295 1.18 -17.96 -18.61
CA ILE A 295 1.96 -19.17 -18.31
C ILE A 295 1.78 -20.23 -19.39
N GLY A 296 2.89 -20.78 -19.89
CA GLY A 296 2.93 -21.69 -21.03
C GLY A 296 3.13 -20.98 -22.37
N ILE A 297 2.87 -21.72 -23.46
CA ILE A 297 3.08 -21.24 -24.84
C ILE A 297 1.84 -20.55 -25.43
N LEU A 298 2.05 -19.84 -26.53
CA LEU A 298 1.01 -19.28 -27.41
C LEU A 298 0.60 -20.34 -28.43
N ALA A 299 -0.67 -20.38 -28.83
CA ALA A 299 -1.13 -21.26 -29.90
C ALA A 299 -0.62 -20.77 -31.27
N ASN A 300 -0.21 -21.73 -32.11
CA ASN A 300 -0.18 -21.52 -33.56
C ASN A 300 -1.63 -21.44 -34.05
N GLN A 301 -2.16 -20.22 -34.10
CA GLN A 301 -3.52 -19.94 -34.54
C GLN A 301 -3.51 -19.61 -36.04
N ASP A 302 -4.46 -20.16 -36.78
CA ASP A 302 -4.68 -19.86 -38.19
C ASP A 302 -5.01 -18.38 -38.42
N GLY A 303 -5.00 -17.91 -39.67
CA GLY A 303 -5.36 -16.53 -40.00
C GLY A 303 -4.83 -16.05 -41.34
N ALA A 304 -5.32 -14.88 -41.78
CA ALA A 304 -4.80 -14.22 -42.99
C ALA A 304 -3.35 -13.75 -42.79
N ILE A 305 -2.98 -13.36 -41.57
CA ILE A 305 -1.60 -13.12 -41.14
C ILE A 305 -1.41 -13.85 -39.82
N THR A 306 -0.53 -14.85 -39.80
CA THR A 306 -0.13 -15.61 -38.62
C THR A 306 1.27 -15.22 -38.16
N GLU A 307 2.13 -14.82 -39.09
CA GLU A 307 3.51 -14.42 -38.85
C GLU A 307 3.90 -13.24 -39.74
N TYR A 308 4.94 -12.52 -39.37
CA TYR A 308 5.47 -11.40 -40.15
C TYR A 308 6.95 -11.16 -39.83
N ALA A 309 7.72 -10.63 -40.79
CA ALA A 309 9.13 -10.33 -40.67
C ALA A 309 9.41 -8.98 -41.32
N TYR A 310 10.47 -8.26 -40.92
CA TYR A 310 10.85 -7.02 -41.61
C TYR A 310 11.04 -7.28 -43.11
N ALA A 311 10.39 -6.48 -43.95
CA ALA A 311 10.53 -6.57 -45.38
C ALA A 311 11.98 -6.26 -45.80
N ALA A 312 12.39 -6.69 -47.00
CA ALA A 312 13.75 -6.46 -47.49
C ALA A 312 14.08 -4.94 -47.52
N GLY A 313 15.11 -4.54 -46.75
CA GLY A 313 15.50 -3.14 -46.56
C GLY A 313 14.78 -2.39 -45.43
N GLY A 314 13.79 -3.02 -44.78
CA GLY A 314 13.13 -2.51 -43.58
C GLY A 314 13.81 -2.95 -42.28
N ALA A 315 13.53 -2.24 -41.20
CA ALA A 315 14.01 -2.53 -39.85
C ALA A 315 12.96 -2.12 -38.79
N GLY A 316 13.21 -2.44 -37.52
CA GLY A 316 12.37 -1.98 -36.41
C GLY A 316 12.51 -0.46 -36.18
N ALA A 317 11.39 0.19 -35.85
CA ALA A 317 11.30 1.61 -35.51
C ALA A 317 10.53 1.82 -34.20
N ASN A 318 10.51 3.06 -33.68
CA ASN A 318 9.71 3.46 -32.51
C ASN A 318 9.86 2.52 -31.29
N GLY A 319 11.09 2.06 -31.03
CA GLY A 319 11.38 1.15 -29.92
C GLY A 319 10.80 -0.26 -30.06
N ASN A 320 10.52 -0.75 -31.28
CA ASN A 320 10.05 -2.10 -31.57
C ASN A 320 10.80 -3.17 -30.77
N ARG A 321 10.02 -4.04 -30.12
CA ARG A 321 10.44 -5.21 -29.37
C ARG A 321 9.73 -6.44 -29.89
N VAL A 322 10.49 -7.51 -30.11
CA VAL A 322 9.94 -8.82 -30.43
C VAL A 322 9.40 -9.47 -29.15
N SER A 323 8.08 -9.61 -29.05
CA SER A 323 7.40 -10.25 -27.93
C SER A 323 7.44 -11.77 -28.07
N VAL A 324 7.13 -12.27 -29.27
CA VAL A 324 7.10 -13.69 -29.62
C VAL A 324 7.63 -13.88 -31.03
N ARG A 325 8.53 -14.84 -31.23
CA ARG A 325 9.06 -15.23 -32.55
C ARG A 325 9.32 -16.72 -32.62
N ASN A 326 9.57 -17.22 -33.82
CA ASN A 326 9.98 -18.61 -34.02
C ASN A 326 11.44 -18.84 -33.59
N SER A 327 11.84 -20.11 -33.63
CA SER A 327 13.20 -20.57 -33.46
C SER A 327 13.86 -20.89 -34.81
N GLY A 328 15.04 -21.52 -34.76
CA GLY A 328 15.62 -22.21 -35.92
C GLY A 328 15.75 -21.36 -37.18
N ALA A 329 15.31 -21.92 -38.31
CA ALA A 329 15.40 -21.29 -39.63
C ALA A 329 14.46 -20.08 -39.80
N ASP A 330 13.36 -20.04 -39.03
CA ASP A 330 12.35 -18.99 -39.11
C ASP A 330 12.52 -17.91 -38.02
N ALA A 331 13.66 -17.85 -37.31
CA ALA A 331 13.89 -16.94 -36.18
C ALA A 331 13.83 -15.42 -36.50
N SER A 332 13.67 -15.06 -37.78
CA SER A 332 13.36 -13.70 -38.26
C SER A 332 11.86 -13.40 -38.39
N LYS A 333 10.98 -14.42 -38.28
CA LYS A 333 9.54 -14.28 -38.26
C LYS A 333 9.02 -14.10 -36.84
N PHE A 334 8.17 -13.10 -36.67
CA PHE A 334 7.54 -12.72 -35.43
C PHE A 334 6.07 -13.17 -35.46
N VAL A 335 5.57 -13.58 -34.30
CA VAL A 335 4.14 -13.81 -34.05
C VAL A 335 3.55 -12.64 -33.27
N ALA A 336 4.37 -11.96 -32.44
CA ALA A 336 3.94 -10.77 -31.71
C ALA A 336 5.08 -9.77 -31.50
N THR A 337 4.77 -8.49 -31.60
CA THR A 337 5.70 -7.35 -31.48
C THR A 337 5.03 -6.17 -30.76
N VAL A 338 5.82 -5.36 -30.08
CA VAL A 338 5.36 -4.17 -29.34
C VAL A 338 6.26 -2.98 -29.64
N SER A 339 5.68 -1.80 -29.91
CA SER A 339 6.41 -0.54 -30.03
C SER A 339 5.81 0.56 -29.15
N GLU A 340 6.50 1.70 -29.02
CA GLU A 340 6.07 2.87 -28.26
C GLU A 340 6.39 4.14 -29.05
N LEU A 341 5.35 4.86 -29.52
CA LEU A 341 5.50 6.10 -30.30
C LEU A 341 5.60 7.35 -29.41
N GLY A 342 5.50 7.18 -28.09
CA GLY A 342 5.53 8.26 -27.10
C GLY A 342 6.95 8.78 -26.86
N ALA A 343 7.03 9.93 -26.17
CA ALA A 343 8.29 10.35 -25.58
C ALA A 343 8.62 9.43 -24.39
N ALA A 344 9.85 8.91 -24.34
CA ALA A 344 10.28 7.94 -23.34
C ALA A 344 9.91 8.36 -21.90
N GLY A 345 9.27 7.47 -21.17
CA GLY A 345 8.77 7.71 -19.81
C GLY A 345 7.37 8.35 -19.73
N THR A 346 6.70 8.59 -20.87
CA THR A 346 5.30 9.05 -20.90
C THR A 346 4.34 7.86 -21.05
N PRO A 347 3.38 7.64 -20.14
CA PRO A 347 2.40 6.56 -20.28
C PRO A 347 1.59 6.65 -21.58
N GLY A 348 1.41 5.52 -22.26
CA GLY A 348 0.58 5.40 -23.45
C GLY A 348 1.38 5.28 -24.75
N SER A 349 0.73 5.53 -25.88
CA SER A 349 1.34 5.47 -27.23
C SER A 349 1.92 4.09 -27.60
N ALA A 350 1.53 3.04 -26.88
CA ALA A 350 2.01 1.68 -27.12
C ALA A 350 1.20 1.01 -28.23
N VAL A 351 1.88 0.31 -29.13
CA VAL A 351 1.26 -0.46 -30.20
C VAL A 351 1.62 -1.92 -30.04
N PHE A 352 0.60 -2.78 -30.07
CA PHE A 352 0.70 -4.23 -29.92
C PHE A 352 0.27 -4.89 -31.22
N GLU A 353 1.04 -5.84 -31.70
CA GLU A 353 0.72 -6.65 -32.87
C GLU A 353 0.71 -8.12 -32.49
N LEU A 354 -0.33 -8.84 -32.91
CA LEU A 354 -0.50 -10.27 -32.66
C LEU A 354 -1.00 -10.96 -33.94
N GLY A 355 -0.19 -11.85 -34.49
CA GLY A 355 -0.58 -12.74 -35.58
C GLY A 355 -1.70 -13.70 -35.15
N GLY A 356 -2.35 -14.32 -36.13
CA GLY A 356 -3.42 -15.29 -35.92
C GLY A 356 -4.80 -14.66 -35.73
N HIS A 357 -5.82 -15.51 -35.75
CA HIS A 357 -7.23 -15.14 -35.64
C HIS A 357 -7.69 -14.96 -34.17
N ASP A 358 -9.01 -14.98 -33.96
CA ASP A 358 -9.72 -14.80 -32.68
C ASP A 358 -9.26 -15.61 -31.44
N TYR A 359 -8.38 -16.62 -31.58
CA TYR A 359 -7.95 -17.56 -30.52
C TYR A 359 -9.09 -18.32 -29.78
N THR A 360 -10.36 -18.14 -30.16
CA THR A 360 -11.55 -18.89 -29.72
C THR A 360 -11.84 -20.12 -30.58
N ARG A 361 -11.39 -20.14 -31.84
CA ARG A 361 -11.61 -21.27 -32.76
C ARG A 361 -10.65 -22.43 -32.48
N THR A 362 -11.20 -23.64 -32.43
CA THR A 362 -10.42 -24.86 -32.28
C THR A 362 -9.76 -25.23 -33.61
N VAL A 363 -8.49 -24.88 -33.75
CA VAL A 363 -7.62 -25.38 -34.82
C VAL A 363 -6.93 -26.67 -34.42
N THR A 364 -6.68 -27.55 -35.39
CA THR A 364 -6.04 -28.85 -35.16
C THR A 364 -4.64 -28.68 -34.59
N GLY A 365 -4.41 -29.19 -33.37
CA GLY A 365 -3.09 -29.23 -32.73
C GLY A 365 -2.82 -28.16 -31.67
N ALA A 366 -3.66 -27.13 -31.54
CA ALA A 366 -3.53 -26.14 -30.45
C ALA A 366 -4.27 -26.58 -29.18
N SER A 367 -3.62 -26.50 -28.02
CA SER A 367 -4.28 -26.76 -26.72
C SER A 367 -5.17 -25.59 -26.31
N GLU A 368 -6.17 -25.86 -25.46
CA GLU A 368 -7.06 -24.84 -24.89
C GLU A 368 -6.26 -23.74 -24.19
N LEU A 369 -5.30 -24.11 -23.33
CA LEU A 369 -4.43 -23.15 -22.65
C LEU A 369 -3.61 -22.30 -23.63
N ALA A 370 -3.03 -22.88 -24.67
CA ALA A 370 -2.21 -22.13 -25.62
C ALA A 370 -3.03 -21.09 -26.39
N ARG A 371 -4.30 -21.41 -26.67
CA ARG A 371 -5.27 -20.47 -27.23
C ARG A 371 -5.68 -19.38 -26.24
N ILE A 372 -6.01 -19.76 -25.00
CA ILE A 372 -6.30 -18.82 -23.92
C ILE A 372 -5.12 -17.86 -23.73
N ASN A 373 -3.87 -18.31 -23.88
CA ASN A 373 -2.71 -17.45 -23.79
C ASN A 373 -2.68 -16.34 -24.87
N GLY A 374 -3.13 -16.60 -26.10
CA GLY A 374 -3.32 -15.54 -27.11
C GLY A 374 -4.41 -14.53 -26.73
N GLN A 375 -5.52 -15.03 -26.18
CA GLN A 375 -6.57 -14.17 -25.61
C GLN A 375 -6.04 -13.32 -24.44
N ARG A 376 -5.16 -13.87 -23.60
CA ARG A 376 -4.51 -13.18 -22.50
C ARG A 376 -3.56 -12.08 -22.98
N MET A 377 -2.86 -12.26 -24.10
CA MET A 377 -2.06 -11.18 -24.71
C MET A 377 -2.96 -9.98 -25.07
N ILE A 378 -4.10 -10.21 -25.72
CA ILE A 378 -5.06 -9.15 -26.06
C ILE A 378 -5.59 -8.46 -24.79
N LEU A 379 -5.91 -9.21 -23.73
CA LEU A 379 -6.36 -8.65 -22.46
C LEU A 379 -5.26 -7.89 -21.71
N ASN A 380 -4.00 -8.33 -21.78
CA ASN A 380 -2.84 -7.66 -21.17
C ASN A 380 -2.67 -6.22 -21.70
N ALA A 381 -2.96 -5.97 -22.99
CA ALA A 381 -2.88 -4.64 -23.60
C ALA A 381 -3.84 -3.60 -22.98
N ILE A 382 -4.96 -4.04 -22.38
CA ILE A 382 -5.95 -3.19 -21.68
C ILE A 382 -5.32 -2.50 -20.44
N PHE A 383 -4.38 -3.19 -19.80
CA PHE A 383 -3.78 -2.79 -18.52
C PHE A 383 -2.43 -2.09 -18.68
N VAL A 384 -1.92 -1.93 -19.90
CA VAL A 384 -0.76 -1.05 -20.12
C VAL A 384 -1.21 0.41 -19.95
N PRO A 385 -0.52 1.23 -19.12
CA PRO A 385 -0.91 2.62 -18.86
C PRO A 385 -1.07 3.50 -20.10
N VAL A 386 -1.86 4.56 -19.95
CA VAL A 386 -2.17 5.55 -20.98
C VAL A 386 -2.21 6.97 -20.43
N THR A 387 -1.91 7.94 -21.29
CA THR A 387 -2.18 9.36 -21.04
C THR A 387 -3.33 9.79 -21.92
N ARG A 388 -4.49 10.12 -21.33
CA ARG A 388 -5.65 10.66 -22.05
C ARG A 388 -6.03 12.03 -21.46
N PRO A 389 -6.67 12.92 -22.24
CA PRO A 389 -7.18 14.20 -21.72
C PRO A 389 -8.05 13.99 -20.48
N THR A 390 -7.87 14.84 -19.46
CA THR A 390 -8.62 14.77 -18.19
C THR A 390 -10.13 14.91 -18.39
N SER A 391 -10.56 15.63 -19.44
CA SER A 391 -11.95 15.74 -19.89
C SER A 391 -12.61 14.39 -20.24
N CYS A 392 -11.83 13.34 -20.52
CA CYS A 392 -12.36 12.01 -20.77
C CYS A 392 -12.81 11.27 -19.51
N GLY A 393 -12.42 11.71 -18.31
CA GLY A 393 -12.77 11.03 -17.04
C GLY A 393 -12.17 9.63 -16.88
N LEU A 394 -11.13 9.30 -17.65
CA LEU A 394 -10.50 7.96 -17.69
C LEU A 394 -9.31 7.80 -16.75
N GLN A 395 -9.16 8.68 -15.75
CA GLN A 395 -8.05 8.67 -14.78
C GLN A 395 -8.59 8.84 -13.35
N GLN A 396 -7.95 8.16 -12.40
CA GLN A 396 -8.29 8.11 -10.99
C GLN A 396 -7.32 8.96 -10.16
N ALA A 397 -7.78 9.47 -9.02
CA ALA A 397 -6.91 10.19 -8.09
C ALA A 397 -6.21 9.25 -7.11
N THR A 398 -4.88 9.32 -7.09
CA THR A 398 -3.99 8.74 -6.07
C THR A 398 -3.43 9.86 -5.20
N VAL A 399 -4.15 10.17 -4.13
CA VAL A 399 -3.71 11.09 -3.08
C VAL A 399 -3.03 10.28 -1.98
N LEU A 400 -1.94 10.80 -1.44
CA LEU A 400 -1.20 10.24 -0.31
C LEU A 400 -1.37 11.17 0.90
N GLY A 401 -1.58 10.59 2.08
CA GLY A 401 -1.73 11.33 3.33
C GLY A 401 -0.63 10.97 4.31
N TYR A 402 -0.15 11.94 5.08
CA TYR A 402 0.91 11.78 6.08
C TYR A 402 0.60 12.61 7.31
N LYS A 403 1.04 12.16 8.49
CA LYS A 403 0.83 12.86 9.74
C LYS A 403 1.96 12.62 10.72
N SER A 404 2.46 13.70 11.32
CA SER A 404 3.43 13.68 12.42
C SER A 404 2.85 14.37 13.65
N VAL A 405 3.44 14.10 14.81
CA VAL A 405 3.06 14.70 16.09
C VAL A 405 4.28 15.13 16.88
N ARG A 406 4.19 16.30 17.54
CA ARG A 406 5.18 16.79 18.50
C ARG A 406 4.51 17.49 19.67
N ARG A 407 5.25 17.71 20.76
CA ARG A 407 4.84 18.65 21.81
C ARG A 407 4.95 20.07 21.27
N PHE A 408 3.90 20.87 21.46
CA PHE A 408 3.89 22.27 21.04
C PHE A 408 4.80 23.13 21.96
N ASN A 409 5.52 24.09 21.40
CA ASN A 409 6.42 25.03 22.12
C ASN A 409 7.56 24.41 22.96
N VAL A 410 7.97 23.16 22.72
CA VAL A 410 9.09 22.52 23.44
C VAL A 410 10.19 22.09 22.46
N ARG A 411 11.46 22.16 22.89
CA ARG A 411 12.61 21.69 22.10
C ARG A 411 12.67 20.15 22.07
N GLN A 412 13.30 19.60 21.03
CA GLN A 412 13.58 18.16 20.91
C GLN A 412 14.33 17.65 22.16
N GLY A 413 13.93 16.48 22.68
CA GLY A 413 14.50 15.92 23.91
C GLY A 413 13.96 16.51 25.22
N GLY A 414 12.83 17.22 25.18
CA GLY A 414 12.12 17.66 26.40
C GLY A 414 11.66 16.49 27.29
N PRO A 415 11.15 16.78 28.50
CA PRO A 415 10.72 15.76 29.45
C PRO A 415 9.58 14.90 28.89
N ALA A 416 9.37 13.77 29.56
CA ALA A 416 8.25 12.85 29.35
C ALA A 416 6.93 13.58 29.05
N LEU A 417 6.16 13.03 28.10
CA LEU A 417 4.85 13.55 27.75
C LEU A 417 3.84 13.19 28.85
N VAL A 418 3.17 14.20 29.40
CA VAL A 418 2.25 14.05 30.53
C VAL A 418 0.88 14.62 30.21
N ALA A 419 -0.12 14.27 31.03
CA ALA A 419 -1.43 14.87 30.94
C ALA A 419 -1.37 16.39 31.14
N GLY A 420 -2.21 17.14 30.40
CA GLY A 420 -2.15 18.61 30.30
C GLY A 420 -1.23 19.14 29.20
N ASP A 421 -0.36 18.32 28.60
CA ASP A 421 0.50 18.78 27.50
C ASP A 421 -0.28 19.10 26.22
N THR A 422 0.17 20.15 25.52
CA THR A 422 -0.32 20.47 24.17
C THR A 422 0.50 19.74 23.12
N LEU A 423 -0.15 18.95 22.29
CA LEU A 423 0.40 18.35 21.08
C LEU A 423 0.09 19.22 19.86
N GLU A 424 0.99 19.28 18.89
CA GLU A 424 0.78 19.81 17.55
C GLU A 424 0.91 18.66 16.56
N TRP A 425 -0.18 18.39 15.84
CA TRP A 425 -0.24 17.43 14.76
C TRP A 425 -0.05 18.18 13.45
N THR A 426 0.88 17.71 12.61
CA THR A 426 1.07 18.23 11.25
C THR A 426 0.61 17.16 10.28
N ILE A 427 -0.29 17.53 9.38
CA ILE A 427 -1.03 16.65 8.47
C ILE A 427 -0.76 17.14 7.06
N ASP A 428 -0.31 16.28 6.17
CA ASP A 428 0.04 16.61 4.80
C ASP A 428 -0.71 15.67 3.85
N TYR A 429 -1.46 16.23 2.89
CA TYR A 429 -2.02 15.47 1.77
C TYR A 429 -1.44 15.97 0.45
N VAL A 430 -0.91 15.04 -0.34
CA VAL A 430 -0.22 15.29 -1.61
C VAL A 430 -0.92 14.52 -2.72
N ASN A 431 -1.24 15.20 -3.82
CA ASN A 431 -1.81 14.56 -5.00
C ASN A 431 -0.73 14.29 -6.05
N ASN A 432 -0.21 13.05 -6.04
CA ASN A 432 0.78 12.57 -7.01
C ASN A 432 0.12 11.91 -8.24
N SER A 433 -1.17 12.15 -8.47
CA SER A 433 -1.95 11.55 -9.55
C SER A 433 -2.05 12.45 -10.79
N PRO A 434 -2.47 11.94 -11.96
CA PRO A 434 -2.64 12.74 -13.17
C PRO A 434 -3.92 13.59 -13.19
N VAL A 435 -4.77 13.54 -12.15
CA VAL A 435 -6.03 14.31 -12.06
C VAL A 435 -6.11 15.16 -10.80
N ALA A 436 -6.74 16.33 -10.90
CA ALA A 436 -7.06 17.15 -9.74
C ALA A 436 -8.21 16.55 -8.91
N VAL A 437 -8.16 16.72 -7.59
CA VAL A 437 -9.26 16.35 -6.68
C VAL A 437 -10.05 17.59 -6.27
N SER A 438 -11.29 17.70 -6.73
CA SER A 438 -12.22 18.77 -6.37
C SER A 438 -13.04 18.40 -5.13
N ASN A 439 -13.44 19.41 -4.37
CA ASN A 439 -14.11 19.26 -3.07
C ASN A 439 -13.29 18.38 -2.10
N PHE A 440 -11.97 18.55 -2.11
CA PHE A 440 -11.07 17.80 -1.26
C PHE A 440 -11.26 18.23 0.21
N ASN A 441 -11.37 17.26 1.12
CA ASN A 441 -11.41 17.53 2.56
C ASN A 441 -10.59 16.49 3.34
N ILE A 442 -10.22 16.86 4.56
CA ILE A 442 -9.51 15.98 5.49
C ILE A 442 -10.38 15.90 6.76
N ARG A 443 -10.93 14.72 7.00
CA ARG A 443 -11.65 14.37 8.22
C ARG A 443 -10.63 14.04 9.32
N ASP A 444 -10.77 14.66 10.49
CA ASP A 444 -9.94 14.41 11.68
C ASP A 444 -10.85 14.37 12.92
N GLN A 445 -11.17 13.15 13.37
CA GLN A 445 -11.95 12.89 14.58
C GLN A 445 -10.99 12.85 15.77
N ILE A 446 -10.81 14.00 16.43
CA ILE A 446 -9.93 14.09 17.60
C ILE A 446 -10.49 13.17 18.69
N SER A 447 -9.59 12.42 19.33
CA SER A 447 -9.94 11.48 20.41
C SER A 447 -10.69 10.21 19.96
N ALA A 448 -10.91 9.96 18.67
CA ALA A 448 -11.56 8.72 18.20
C ALA A 448 -10.56 7.63 17.75
N VAL A 449 -10.89 6.37 18.04
CA VAL A 449 -10.28 5.17 17.43
C VAL A 449 -11.40 4.38 16.76
N ASP A 450 -11.32 4.20 15.44
CA ASP A 450 -12.34 3.53 14.61
C ASP A 450 -13.78 4.00 14.91
N GLY A 451 -13.96 5.31 15.12
CA GLY A 451 -15.24 5.95 15.44
C GLY A 451 -15.64 5.95 16.93
N VAL A 452 -14.87 5.30 17.81
CA VAL A 452 -15.13 5.27 19.25
C VAL A 452 -14.33 6.36 19.97
N LEU A 453 -15.02 7.27 20.66
CA LEU A 453 -14.39 8.34 21.45
C LEU A 453 -13.69 7.78 22.69
N THR A 454 -12.36 7.91 22.70
CA THR A 454 -11.47 7.54 23.83
C THR A 454 -11.50 8.54 24.97
N GLY A 455 -11.80 9.82 24.68
CA GLY A 455 -11.84 10.91 25.66
C GLY A 455 -10.47 11.41 26.12
N ASN A 456 -9.36 11.00 25.49
CA ASN A 456 -8.00 11.28 25.95
C ASN A 456 -7.41 12.60 25.41
N LEU A 457 -7.94 13.12 24.31
CA LEU A 457 -7.54 14.39 23.67
C LEU A 457 -8.72 15.36 23.58
N THR A 458 -8.43 16.66 23.70
CA THR A 458 -9.36 17.77 23.43
C THR A 458 -8.75 18.74 22.42
N LEU A 459 -9.53 19.21 21.44
CA LEU A 459 -9.08 20.23 20.48
C LEU A 459 -8.75 21.56 21.19
N VAL A 460 -7.59 22.13 20.85
CA VAL A 460 -7.31 23.55 21.13
C VAL A 460 -8.09 24.38 20.10
N ALA A 461 -9.12 25.09 20.55
CA ALA A 461 -10.03 25.84 19.68
C ALA A 461 -9.27 26.80 18.74
N ALA A 462 -9.72 26.87 17.48
CA ALA A 462 -9.14 27.68 16.40
C ALA A 462 -7.64 27.43 16.11
N SER A 463 -7.07 26.29 16.56
CA SER A 463 -5.69 25.91 16.26
C SER A 463 -5.48 25.39 14.83
N ASN A 464 -6.56 25.17 14.07
CA ASN A 464 -6.49 24.62 12.72
C ASN A 464 -5.95 25.65 11.70
N THR A 465 -4.70 25.48 11.30
CA THR A 465 -4.06 26.33 10.28
C THR A 465 -3.83 25.54 9.00
N VAL A 466 -4.27 26.09 7.86
CA VAL A 466 -4.06 25.51 6.53
C VAL A 466 -2.90 26.24 5.85
N THR A 467 -1.99 25.49 5.23
CA THR A 467 -0.85 26.01 4.46
C THR A 467 -0.82 25.33 3.10
N LEU A 468 -0.78 26.14 2.05
CA LEU A 468 -0.71 25.69 0.65
C LEU A 468 0.77 25.64 0.27
N VAL A 469 1.33 24.43 0.18
CA VAL A 469 2.80 24.26 0.10
C VAL A 469 3.29 24.28 -1.35
N SER A 470 2.55 23.66 -2.27
CA SER A 470 2.94 23.56 -3.68
C SER A 470 1.74 23.32 -4.61
N GLY A 471 1.99 23.43 -5.93
CA GLY A 471 1.12 22.93 -6.99
C GLY A 471 -0.17 23.72 -7.25
N GLY A 472 -0.36 24.90 -6.64
CA GLY A 472 -1.54 25.73 -6.88
C GLY A 472 -2.83 25.22 -6.21
N ALA A 473 -2.70 24.43 -5.14
CA ALA A 473 -3.84 24.01 -4.32
C ALA A 473 -4.61 25.22 -3.78
N THR A 474 -5.93 25.08 -3.62
CA THR A 474 -6.78 26.08 -2.98
C THR A 474 -7.53 25.45 -1.81
N ALA A 475 -7.36 26.00 -0.62
CA ALA A 475 -8.10 25.57 0.57
C ALA A 475 -8.08 26.70 1.61
N SER A 476 -9.13 26.74 2.43
CA SER A 476 -9.21 27.57 3.63
C SER A 476 -9.58 26.69 4.83
N ARG A 477 -9.27 27.13 6.04
CA ARG A 477 -9.61 26.38 7.26
C ARG A 477 -11.13 26.31 7.43
N ASN A 478 -11.65 25.19 7.89
CA ASN A 478 -13.01 25.14 8.40
C ASN A 478 -13.09 25.89 9.73
N THR A 479 -13.83 26.99 9.81
CA THR A 479 -13.98 27.76 11.04
C THR A 479 -14.92 27.12 12.06
N THR A 480 -15.70 26.11 11.66
CA THR A 480 -16.58 25.34 12.56
C THR A 480 -15.96 23.99 12.97
N TYR A 481 -14.64 23.83 12.80
CA TYR A 481 -13.97 22.58 13.17
C TYR A 481 -13.94 22.40 14.69
N ASP A 482 -14.55 21.32 15.18
CA ASP A 482 -14.56 20.91 16.60
C ASP A 482 -13.81 19.59 16.86
N GLY A 483 -13.61 18.77 15.82
CA GLY A 483 -12.97 17.46 15.90
C GLY A 483 -13.85 16.35 16.49
N ILE A 484 -15.17 16.53 16.56
CA ILE A 484 -16.12 15.60 17.20
C ILE A 484 -17.06 14.99 16.16
N GLY A 485 -17.39 13.70 16.29
CA GLY A 485 -18.38 13.03 15.44
C GLY A 485 -17.93 12.83 13.98
N ASP A 486 -18.83 12.37 13.11
CA ASP A 486 -18.56 12.17 11.66
C ASP A 486 -19.42 13.08 10.77
N ASP A 487 -19.63 14.33 11.18
CA ASP A 487 -20.35 15.34 10.39
C ASP A 487 -19.43 16.46 9.87
N ALA A 488 -19.97 17.52 9.27
CA ALA A 488 -19.15 18.59 8.67
C ALA A 488 -18.29 19.38 9.67
N THR A 489 -18.51 19.30 10.99
CA THR A 489 -17.64 19.93 12.00
C THR A 489 -16.37 19.14 12.30
N ALA A 490 -16.27 17.87 11.88
CA ALA A 490 -15.02 17.09 11.93
C ALA A 490 -14.13 17.25 10.67
N ASP A 491 -14.49 18.13 9.73
CA ASP A 491 -13.68 18.44 8.54
C ASP A 491 -12.72 19.60 8.80
N LEU A 492 -11.44 19.44 8.44
CA LEU A 492 -10.41 20.45 8.63
C LEU A 492 -10.46 21.60 7.62
N LEU A 493 -10.93 21.33 6.40
CA LEU A 493 -10.99 22.30 5.30
C LEU A 493 -12.42 22.79 5.10
N ALA A 494 -12.57 24.05 4.70
CA ALA A 494 -13.86 24.56 4.24
C ALA A 494 -14.25 23.90 2.90
N SER A 495 -15.56 23.91 2.59
CA SER A 495 -16.08 23.38 1.33
C SER A 495 -15.47 24.07 0.10
N GLY A 496 -15.36 23.33 -1.01
CA GLY A 496 -14.84 23.83 -2.28
C GLY A 496 -13.31 23.82 -2.44
N ALA A 497 -12.56 23.26 -1.50
CA ALA A 497 -11.11 23.11 -1.63
C ALA A 497 -10.73 22.20 -2.82
N LEU A 498 -9.61 22.53 -3.49
CA LEU A 498 -9.06 21.86 -4.65
C LEU A 498 -7.62 21.39 -4.35
N LEU A 499 -7.37 20.10 -4.54
CA LEU A 499 -6.04 19.50 -4.48
C LEU A 499 -5.61 19.09 -5.91
N PRO A 500 -4.98 19.99 -6.70
CA PRO A 500 -4.58 19.75 -8.08
C PRO A 500 -3.42 18.75 -8.18
N VAL A 501 -3.08 18.36 -9.42
CA VAL A 501 -1.91 17.51 -9.73
C VAL A 501 -0.62 18.17 -9.21
N GLY A 502 0.18 17.44 -8.44
CA GLY A 502 1.36 17.97 -7.74
C GLY A 502 1.04 18.95 -6.60
N GLY A 503 -0.24 19.12 -6.28
CA GLY A 503 -0.73 19.95 -5.19
C GLY A 503 -0.46 19.32 -3.83
N ARG A 504 -0.14 20.18 -2.85
CA ARG A 504 0.05 19.79 -1.44
C ARG A 504 -0.68 20.75 -0.51
N ILE A 505 -1.56 20.18 0.32
CA ILE A 505 -2.23 20.89 1.41
C ILE A 505 -1.65 20.36 2.73
N GLN A 506 -1.06 21.24 3.52
CA GLN A 506 -0.69 20.98 4.90
C GLN A 506 -1.74 21.59 5.83
N VAL A 507 -2.14 20.85 6.86
CA VAL A 507 -2.93 21.34 7.99
C VAL A 507 -2.16 21.09 9.28
N LYS A 508 -2.22 22.03 10.21
CA LYS A 508 -1.80 21.80 11.60
C LYS A 508 -2.98 21.96 12.52
N VAL A 509 -3.13 21.06 13.48
CA VAL A 509 -4.10 21.15 14.58
C VAL A 509 -3.39 20.90 15.89
N ARG A 510 -3.91 21.47 16.98
CA ARG A 510 -3.36 21.25 18.32
C ARG A 510 -4.39 20.63 19.24
N THR A 511 -3.95 19.73 20.10
CA THR A 511 -4.79 19.07 21.09
C THR A 511 -4.13 19.11 22.45
N THR A 512 -4.90 19.35 23.51
CA THR A 512 -4.44 19.13 24.88
C THR A 512 -4.71 17.69 25.27
N ILE A 513 -3.75 17.05 25.95
CA ILE A 513 -3.93 15.75 26.58
C ILE A 513 -4.78 15.93 27.84
N ASN A 514 -5.91 15.23 27.93
CA ASN A 514 -6.83 15.39 29.05
C ASN A 514 -6.23 14.87 30.35
N LEU A 515 -6.54 15.54 31.47
CA LEU A 515 -6.07 15.14 32.81
C LEU A 515 -6.62 13.77 33.25
N LEU A 516 -7.81 13.44 32.76
CA LEU A 516 -8.53 12.20 33.01
C LEU A 516 -8.95 11.58 31.67
N GLY A 517 -8.99 10.26 31.59
CA GLY A 517 -9.59 9.54 30.46
C GLY A 517 -11.12 9.51 30.53
N SER A 518 -11.75 8.84 29.56
CA SER A 518 -13.22 8.69 29.47
C SER A 518 -13.88 8.03 30.68
N ASN A 519 -13.13 7.29 31.50
CA ASN A 519 -13.59 6.68 32.76
C ASN A 519 -13.43 7.60 34.00
N GLY A 520 -12.96 8.84 33.82
CA GLY A 520 -12.72 9.78 34.91
C GLY A 520 -11.47 9.48 35.75
N GLN A 521 -10.60 8.57 35.32
CA GLN A 521 -9.33 8.25 35.99
C GLN A 521 -8.14 8.92 35.30
N PRO A 522 -7.03 9.20 36.00
CA PRO A 522 -5.79 9.67 35.38
C PRO A 522 -5.31 8.71 34.27
N LEU A 523 -4.72 9.27 33.22
CA LEU A 523 -4.19 8.47 32.12
C LEU A 523 -2.95 7.69 32.58
N PRO A 524 -2.91 6.35 32.43
CA PRO A 524 -1.84 5.52 32.97
C PRO A 524 -0.50 5.71 32.22
N ASP A 525 0.59 5.28 32.84
CA ASP A 525 1.88 5.20 32.16
C ASP A 525 1.81 4.30 30.91
N GLY A 526 2.45 4.73 29.83
CA GLY A 526 2.40 4.05 28.55
C GLY A 526 1.11 4.24 27.74
N GLN A 527 0.10 4.98 28.24
CA GLN A 527 -1.16 5.25 27.53
C GLN A 527 -0.89 5.79 26.11
N ILE A 528 -1.48 5.12 25.13
CA ILE A 528 -1.37 5.49 23.71
C ILE A 528 -2.50 6.47 23.36
N LEU A 529 -2.13 7.53 22.66
CA LEU A 529 -3.00 8.58 22.14
C LEU A 529 -2.96 8.48 20.61
N TYR A 530 -4.05 8.01 20.01
CA TYR A 530 -4.18 7.84 18.56
C TYR A 530 -4.80 9.09 17.94
N ASN A 531 -4.33 9.47 16.75
CA ASN A 531 -5.10 10.34 15.86
C ASN A 531 -4.84 9.99 14.37
N GLN A 532 -5.87 9.46 13.72
CA GLN A 532 -5.88 9.07 12.31
C GLN A 532 -6.74 10.04 11.49
N THR A 533 -6.22 10.53 10.35
CA THR A 533 -7.04 11.34 9.41
C THR A 533 -7.48 10.55 8.19
N LEU A 534 -8.53 11.04 7.53
CA LEU A 534 -9.14 10.49 6.33
C LEU A 534 -9.32 11.60 5.27
N GLY A 535 -8.51 11.58 4.21
CA GLY A 535 -8.68 12.42 3.03
C GLY A 535 -9.81 11.92 2.12
N ARG A 536 -10.63 12.84 1.60
CA ARG A 536 -11.79 12.54 0.75
C ARG A 536 -12.00 13.62 -0.31
N GLY A 537 -12.69 13.30 -1.41
CA GLY A 537 -12.98 14.27 -2.47
C GLY A 537 -13.62 13.61 -3.70
N THR A 538 -14.03 14.40 -4.68
CA THR A 538 -14.90 13.96 -5.79
C THR A 538 -14.29 12.84 -6.65
N GLN A 539 -12.95 12.80 -6.78
CA GLN A 539 -12.20 11.82 -7.58
C GLN A 539 -11.60 10.67 -6.74
N ILE A 540 -11.88 10.62 -5.43
CA ILE A 540 -11.41 9.59 -4.50
C ILE A 540 -12.59 8.66 -4.18
N THR A 541 -12.46 7.36 -4.42
CA THR A 541 -13.41 6.37 -3.86
C THR A 541 -13.04 6.06 -2.42
N GLY A 542 -14.02 6.10 -1.52
CA GLY A 542 -13.80 5.85 -0.10
C GLY A 542 -13.04 7.00 0.56
N THR A 543 -11.92 6.68 1.22
CA THR A 543 -11.08 7.64 1.95
C THR A 543 -9.63 7.21 1.93
N VAL A 544 -8.70 8.17 1.94
CA VAL A 544 -7.25 7.96 2.07
C VAL A 544 -6.85 8.15 3.52
N LYS A 545 -6.31 7.12 4.18
CA LYS A 545 -5.73 7.25 5.53
C LYS A 545 -4.36 7.95 5.48
N SER A 546 -4.07 8.82 6.44
CA SER A 546 -2.72 9.36 6.65
C SER A 546 -1.77 8.35 7.30
N ASP A 547 -0.54 8.26 6.82
CA ASP A 547 0.54 7.43 7.37
C ASP A 547 1.42 8.19 8.40
N ALA A 548 2.11 7.48 9.29
CA ALA A 548 2.90 8.08 10.37
C ALA A 548 4.33 8.45 9.93
N ILE A 549 4.65 9.76 9.91
CA ILE A 549 5.98 10.26 9.51
C ILE A 549 6.75 10.87 10.69
N ASP A 550 8.05 10.55 10.77
CA ASP A 550 8.97 11.01 11.81
C ASP A 550 10.39 11.27 11.23
N PRO A 551 11.37 11.77 12.03
CA PRO A 551 12.70 12.10 11.51
C PRO A 551 13.51 10.92 10.94
N THR A 552 13.04 9.68 11.06
CA THR A 552 13.76 8.46 10.62
C THR A 552 13.26 7.87 9.30
N ASN A 553 12.05 8.22 8.83
CA ASN A 553 11.43 7.67 7.62
C ASN A 553 11.22 8.69 6.47
N THR A 554 11.92 9.83 6.52
CA THR A 554 11.70 10.99 5.62
C THR A 554 11.86 10.71 4.13
N SER A 555 12.69 9.74 3.74
CA SER A 555 13.03 9.46 2.34
C SER A 555 12.05 8.53 1.61
N ILE A 556 11.13 7.86 2.31
CA ILE A 556 10.27 6.82 1.72
C ILE A 556 9.20 7.42 0.78
N PHE A 557 8.85 8.69 0.97
CA PHE A 557 7.68 9.31 0.32
C PHE A 557 7.93 10.68 -0.35
N GLY A 558 9.17 11.16 -0.42
CA GLY A 558 9.53 12.39 -1.15
C GLY A 558 8.96 13.69 -0.56
N ILE A 559 8.69 13.71 0.75
CA ILE A 559 8.16 14.87 1.48
C ILE A 559 9.27 15.48 2.34
N ASP A 560 9.18 16.78 2.63
CA ASP A 560 10.08 17.47 3.55
C ASP A 560 10.18 16.75 4.90
N THR A 561 11.35 16.85 5.54
CA THR A 561 11.58 16.44 6.93
C THR A 561 10.44 16.93 7.83
N PRO A 562 9.78 16.05 8.62
CA PRO A 562 8.68 16.47 9.47
C PRO A 562 9.16 17.48 10.52
N PRO A 563 8.27 18.32 11.07
CA PRO A 563 8.65 19.42 11.95
C PRO A 563 9.57 18.98 13.08
N ALA A 564 10.67 19.73 13.28
CA ALA A 564 11.66 19.43 14.31
C ALA A 564 11.00 19.19 15.68
N GLY A 565 11.44 18.13 16.37
CA GLY A 565 10.82 17.65 17.60
C GLY A 565 9.65 16.68 17.41
N SER A 566 9.32 16.25 16.19
CA SER A 566 8.37 15.15 15.94
C SER A 566 8.79 13.88 16.67
N PHE A 567 7.84 13.21 17.33
CA PHE A 567 8.07 11.98 18.08
C PHE A 567 8.34 10.82 17.12
N LEU A 568 9.28 9.95 17.49
CA LEU A 568 9.49 8.67 16.81
C LEU A 568 8.18 7.87 16.84
N GLN A 569 7.79 7.36 15.68
CA GLN A 569 6.61 6.53 15.50
C GLN A 569 7.03 5.06 15.44
N LEU A 570 6.07 4.14 15.58
CA LEU A 570 6.32 2.75 15.17
C LEU A 570 6.20 2.72 13.66
N GLN A 571 7.22 2.16 12.98
CA GLN A 571 7.31 2.10 11.53
C GLN A 571 7.18 0.64 11.07
N ASN A 572 5.98 0.23 10.69
CA ASN A 572 5.68 -1.07 10.12
C ASN A 572 5.81 -0.96 8.60
N ILE A 573 6.95 -1.40 8.08
CA ILE A 573 7.29 -1.29 6.65
C ILE A 573 6.17 -1.85 5.77
N GLY A 574 5.55 -0.96 4.98
CA GLY A 574 4.46 -1.32 4.08
C GLY A 574 3.13 -1.56 4.79
N ILE A 575 2.84 -0.90 5.92
CA ILE A 575 1.51 -0.80 6.53
C ILE A 575 1.24 0.70 6.77
N LEU A 576 -0.01 1.15 6.61
CA LEU A 576 -0.38 2.51 7.03
C LEU A 576 -0.44 2.56 8.56
N ASP A 577 0.50 3.26 9.17
CA ASP A 577 0.60 3.39 10.62
C ASP A 577 -0.20 4.61 11.11
N PRO A 578 -1.07 4.45 12.13
CA PRO A 578 -1.74 5.59 12.74
C PRO A 578 -0.73 6.40 13.56
N THR A 579 -0.75 7.72 13.42
CA THR A 579 0.10 8.60 14.23
C THR A 579 -0.28 8.51 15.70
N ILE A 580 0.70 8.22 16.55
CA ILE A 580 0.53 8.08 18.00
C ILE A 580 1.43 9.01 18.80
N ALA A 581 0.93 9.39 19.98
CA ALA A 581 1.74 9.87 21.09
C ALA A 581 1.60 8.91 22.27
N ARG A 582 2.63 8.82 23.12
CA ARG A 582 2.62 7.95 24.31
C ARG A 582 2.85 8.80 25.55
N ILE A 583 1.93 8.72 26.51
CA ILE A 583 2.13 9.31 27.83
C ILE A 583 3.21 8.49 28.54
N LYS A 584 4.14 9.20 29.18
CA LYS A 584 5.04 8.60 30.15
C LYS A 584 4.78 9.28 31.48
N GLY A 585 4.01 8.61 32.33
CA GLY A 585 3.52 9.16 33.59
C GLY A 585 4.64 9.31 34.62
N PRO A 586 4.45 10.13 35.66
CA PRO A 586 5.21 9.95 36.89
C PRO A 586 4.83 8.58 37.46
N THR A 587 5.80 7.68 37.63
CA THR A 587 5.64 6.60 38.60
C THR A 587 5.46 7.27 39.96
N ALA A 588 4.33 7.04 40.63
CA ALA A 588 4.15 7.52 41.99
C ALA A 588 5.32 7.02 42.85
N ALA A 589 5.88 7.91 43.66
CA ALA A 589 7.02 7.53 44.49
C ALA A 589 6.55 6.55 45.56
N SER A 590 7.35 5.51 45.82
CA SER A 590 7.12 4.60 46.94
C SER A 590 7.66 5.24 48.21
N ALA A 591 6.79 5.45 49.20
CA ALA A 591 7.14 5.88 50.55
C ALA A 591 6.89 4.76 51.57
N SER A 592 7.25 5.03 52.82
CA SER A 592 7.10 4.10 53.94
C SER A 592 6.46 4.77 55.15
N VAL A 593 5.79 3.96 55.98
CA VAL A 593 5.15 4.38 57.23
C VAL A 593 5.69 3.48 58.34
N ALA A 594 6.53 4.06 59.20
CA ALA A 594 7.17 3.38 60.32
C ALA A 594 6.79 4.03 61.65
N GLY A 595 6.71 3.21 62.70
CA GLY A 595 6.19 3.66 63.99
C GLY A 595 6.37 2.63 65.10
N GLU A 596 5.73 2.92 66.23
CA GLU A 596 5.82 2.08 67.43
C GLU A 596 4.51 1.99 68.21
N VAL A 597 4.37 0.93 68.99
CA VAL A 597 3.22 0.68 69.86
C VAL A 597 3.75 0.49 71.27
N ARG A 598 3.29 1.35 72.21
CA ARG A 598 3.79 1.42 73.59
C ARG A 598 2.65 1.53 74.59
N THR A 599 2.91 1.25 75.86
CA THR A 599 2.01 1.60 76.96
C THR A 599 2.11 3.10 77.30
N ALA A 600 1.16 3.62 78.07
CA ALA A 600 1.25 4.99 78.62
C ALA A 600 2.51 5.22 79.48
N GLY A 601 3.13 4.16 80.03
CA GLY A 601 4.41 4.20 80.73
C GLY A 601 5.64 4.02 79.82
N GLY A 602 5.49 4.09 78.50
CA GLY A 602 6.58 3.97 77.52
C GLY A 602 7.06 2.53 77.25
N THR A 603 6.49 1.51 77.90
CA THR A 603 6.88 0.11 77.69
C THR A 603 6.47 -0.36 76.29
N PRO A 604 7.35 -0.98 75.49
CA PRO A 604 6.96 -1.55 74.19
C PRO A 604 5.84 -2.59 74.28
N ILE A 605 4.93 -2.58 73.30
CA ILE A 605 3.89 -3.61 73.11
C ILE A 605 4.26 -4.43 71.87
N ALA A 606 4.86 -5.60 72.10
CA ALA A 606 5.13 -6.58 71.06
C ALA A 606 3.85 -7.31 70.58
N ASN A 607 3.88 -7.86 69.37
CA ASN A 607 2.78 -8.61 68.76
C ASN A 607 1.44 -7.86 68.57
N ALA A 608 1.42 -6.54 68.76
CA ALA A 608 0.30 -5.69 68.36
C ALA A 608 0.09 -5.79 66.85
N LEU A 609 -1.15 -6.00 66.43
CA LEU A 609 -1.54 -6.11 65.03
C LEU A 609 -1.79 -4.70 64.49
N VAL A 610 -0.92 -4.23 63.60
CA VAL A 610 -1.06 -2.93 62.94
C VAL A 610 -1.58 -3.17 61.53
N THR A 611 -2.66 -2.49 61.15
CA THR A 611 -3.29 -2.60 59.83
C THR A 611 -3.35 -1.22 59.19
N ILE A 612 -2.86 -1.11 57.96
CA ILE A 612 -2.96 0.08 57.12
C ILE A 612 -3.88 -0.21 55.93
N VAL A 613 -4.74 0.76 55.61
CA VAL A 613 -5.70 0.71 54.50
C VAL A 613 -5.44 1.92 53.60
N ASP A 614 -5.29 1.68 52.30
CA ASP A 614 -5.35 2.72 51.27
C ASP A 614 -6.81 3.01 50.94
N ALA A 615 -7.27 4.24 51.18
CA ALA A 615 -8.65 4.64 50.95
C ALA A 615 -8.98 4.93 49.46
N VAL A 616 -7.96 4.99 48.58
CA VAL A 616 -8.12 5.15 47.13
C VAL A 616 -8.23 3.78 46.46
N SER A 617 -7.26 2.88 46.70
CA SER A 617 -7.24 1.54 46.09
C SER A 617 -8.06 0.48 46.83
N GLY A 618 -8.40 0.73 48.10
CA GLY A 618 -9.03 -0.27 48.99
C GLY A 618 -8.07 -1.35 49.49
N SER A 619 -6.78 -1.26 49.19
CA SER A 619 -5.76 -2.24 49.59
C SER A 619 -5.55 -2.25 51.11
N VAL A 620 -5.46 -3.44 51.70
CA VAL A 620 -5.29 -3.64 53.15
C VAL A 620 -4.01 -4.43 53.43
N ARG A 621 -3.09 -3.85 54.19
CA ARG A 621 -1.85 -4.52 54.64
C ARG A 621 -1.82 -4.59 56.16
N THR A 622 -1.35 -5.71 56.71
CA THR A 622 -1.32 -5.95 58.16
C THR A 622 0.00 -6.58 58.58
N ILE A 623 0.62 -6.07 59.64
CA ILE A 623 1.84 -6.62 60.24
C ILE A 623 1.70 -6.72 61.76
N ARG A 624 2.67 -7.37 62.40
CA ARG A 624 2.80 -7.42 63.87
C ARG A 624 4.01 -6.62 64.33
N THR A 625 3.89 -5.93 65.47
CA THR A 625 5.03 -5.27 66.09
C THR A 625 6.09 -6.27 66.58
N ASN A 626 7.36 -5.89 66.43
CA ASN A 626 8.49 -6.66 66.94
C ASN A 626 8.60 -6.61 68.47
N ALA A 627 9.61 -7.28 69.05
CA ALA A 627 9.85 -7.28 70.50
C ALA A 627 10.06 -5.88 71.11
N SER A 628 10.55 -4.92 70.31
CA SER A 628 10.73 -3.51 70.66
C SER A 628 9.50 -2.64 70.38
N GLY A 629 8.35 -3.24 70.03
CA GLY A 629 7.09 -2.55 69.75
C GLY A 629 7.02 -1.84 68.40
N GLN A 630 8.02 -2.00 67.53
CA GLN A 630 8.13 -1.26 66.26
C GLN A 630 7.40 -1.96 65.12
N TYR A 631 6.94 -1.16 64.14
CA TYR A 631 6.32 -1.61 62.90
C TYR A 631 6.79 -0.76 61.71
N MET A 632 6.74 -1.31 60.49
CA MET A 632 7.02 -0.60 59.25
C MET A 632 6.19 -1.18 58.09
N PHE A 633 5.62 -0.29 57.27
CA PHE A 633 5.11 -0.60 55.94
C PHE A 633 6.00 0.12 54.92
N ASP A 634 6.58 -0.63 54.00
CA ASP A 634 7.31 -0.18 52.82
C ASP A 634 6.38 -0.08 51.59
N GLU A 635 6.89 0.38 50.44
CA GLU A 635 6.21 0.31 49.14
C GLU A 635 4.76 0.84 49.14
N LEU A 636 4.51 1.96 49.83
CA LEU A 636 3.21 2.65 49.82
C LEU A 636 3.22 3.79 48.80
N GLU A 637 2.16 3.89 48.01
CA GLU A 637 2.02 4.92 46.97
C GLU A 637 1.83 6.32 47.59
N THR A 638 2.71 7.27 47.25
CA THR A 638 2.56 8.68 47.66
C THR A 638 1.42 9.37 46.92
N GLY A 639 0.66 10.20 47.64
CA GLY A 639 -0.51 10.93 47.14
C GLY A 639 -1.83 10.35 47.66
N ASN A 640 -1.85 9.07 48.05
CA ASN A 640 -3.05 8.39 48.54
C ASN A 640 -3.33 8.73 50.02
N LEU A 641 -4.61 8.62 50.39
CA LEU A 641 -5.09 8.77 51.75
C LEU A 641 -5.04 7.41 52.46
N TYR A 642 -4.31 7.32 53.58
CA TYR A 642 -4.17 6.09 54.35
C TYR A 642 -4.86 6.17 55.71
N ILE A 643 -5.41 5.04 56.15
CA ILE A 643 -5.95 4.82 57.49
C ILE A 643 -5.13 3.72 58.15
N ILE A 644 -4.36 4.04 59.19
CA ILE A 644 -3.57 3.07 59.97
C ILE A 644 -4.20 2.84 61.35
N SER A 645 -4.24 1.61 61.83
CA SER A 645 -4.89 1.22 63.09
C SER A 645 -4.09 0.15 63.84
N ALA A 646 -4.20 0.12 65.17
CA ALA A 646 -3.52 -0.87 66.02
C ALA A 646 -4.53 -1.65 66.89
N ARG A 647 -4.31 -2.97 67.04
CA ARG A 647 -5.14 -3.87 67.86
C ARG A 647 -4.29 -4.88 68.63
N HIS A 648 -4.63 -5.12 69.90
CA HIS A 648 -3.99 -6.15 70.72
C HIS A 648 -5.02 -6.85 71.61
N LYS A 649 -4.71 -8.05 72.12
CA LYS A 649 -5.65 -8.83 72.97
C LYS A 649 -5.78 -8.29 74.40
N GLN A 650 -4.74 -7.62 74.91
CA GLN A 650 -4.63 -7.18 76.31
C GLN A 650 -4.55 -5.64 76.47
N TYR A 651 -4.46 -4.90 75.35
CA TYR A 651 -4.35 -3.44 75.35
C TYR A 651 -5.45 -2.83 74.46
N SER A 652 -6.09 -1.78 74.96
CA SER A 652 -6.98 -0.90 74.19
C SER A 652 -6.23 0.36 73.77
N PHE A 653 -6.50 0.84 72.56
CA PHE A 653 -5.88 2.04 72.00
C PHE A 653 -6.93 3.15 71.89
N ALA A 654 -6.69 4.29 72.55
CA ALA A 654 -7.70 5.36 72.66
C ALA A 654 -8.05 6.00 71.31
N GLU A 655 -7.06 6.16 70.43
CA GLU A 655 -7.27 6.79 69.11
C GLU A 655 -7.75 5.81 68.04
N GLY A 656 -7.54 4.50 68.22
CA GLY A 656 -8.06 3.42 67.37
C GLY A 656 -7.47 3.34 65.94
N SER A 657 -7.48 4.46 65.22
CA SER A 657 -6.94 4.64 63.87
C SER A 657 -6.52 6.08 63.62
N VAL A 658 -5.40 6.29 62.93
CA VAL A 658 -4.92 7.59 62.43
C VAL A 658 -5.11 7.65 60.92
N THR A 659 -5.58 8.77 60.40
CA THR A 659 -5.82 9.00 58.97
C THR A 659 -4.97 10.15 58.45
N PHE A 660 -4.24 9.97 57.35
CA PHE A 660 -3.35 10.98 56.77
C PHE A 660 -3.11 10.74 55.27
N THR A 661 -2.76 11.80 54.53
CA THR A 661 -2.29 11.69 53.15
C THR A 661 -0.77 11.46 53.15
N LEU A 662 -0.31 10.41 52.47
CA LEU A 662 1.12 10.06 52.44
C LEU A 662 1.84 10.86 51.35
N THR A 663 2.56 11.92 51.71
CA THR A 663 3.35 12.73 50.75
C THR A 663 4.83 12.36 50.72
N GLU A 664 5.35 11.76 51.79
CA GLU A 664 6.75 11.35 51.97
C GLU A 664 6.85 10.25 53.04
N ASN A 665 8.05 9.80 53.40
CA ASN A 665 8.25 8.81 54.46
C ASN A 665 7.77 9.32 55.82
N VAL A 666 6.84 8.60 56.46
CA VAL A 666 6.33 8.90 57.80
C VAL A 666 7.07 8.04 58.83
N THR A 667 7.65 8.68 59.84
CA THR A 667 8.31 8.00 60.97
C THR A 667 7.74 8.50 62.30
N GLY A 668 7.79 7.66 63.34
CA GLY A 668 7.39 8.05 64.69
C GLY A 668 5.88 8.09 64.94
N LEU A 669 5.05 7.54 64.03
CA LEU A 669 3.62 7.37 64.28
C LEU A 669 3.45 6.37 65.43
N ALA A 670 2.88 6.81 66.56
CA ALA A 670 2.88 6.04 67.81
C ALA A 670 1.46 5.70 68.26
N PHE A 671 1.22 4.43 68.61
CA PHE A 671 -0.02 4.00 69.24
C PHE A 671 0.19 3.73 70.73
N VAL A 672 -0.51 4.47 71.59
CA VAL A 672 -0.45 4.31 73.05
C VAL A 672 -1.59 3.41 73.54
N GLY A 673 -1.22 2.26 74.09
CA GLY A 673 -2.13 1.26 74.64
C GLY A 673 -2.29 1.35 76.16
N THR A 674 -3.53 1.25 76.64
CA THR A 674 -3.84 1.05 78.06
C THR A 674 -4.16 -0.42 78.33
N SER A 675 -3.66 -0.98 79.43
CA SER A 675 -3.92 -2.37 79.80
C SER A 675 -5.38 -2.53 80.21
N GLY A 676 -6.10 -3.43 79.57
CA GLY A 676 -7.42 -3.84 80.08
C GLY A 676 -7.24 -4.61 81.38
N GLU A 677 -7.91 -4.16 82.46
CA GLU A 677 -7.90 -4.90 83.72
C GLU A 677 -8.37 -6.34 83.51
N SER A 678 -7.59 -7.30 83.99
CA SER A 678 -8.03 -8.68 84.08
C SER A 678 -9.22 -8.77 85.05
N LYS A 679 -10.37 -9.24 84.57
CA LYS A 679 -11.54 -9.52 85.42
C LYS A 679 -11.17 -10.54 86.51
N ALA A 680 -11.02 -10.05 87.74
CA ALA A 680 -11.13 -10.89 88.93
C ALA A 680 -12.56 -11.49 89.00
N GLY A 681 -12.68 -12.72 89.48
CA GLY A 681 -13.78 -13.61 89.08
C GLY A 681 -14.96 -13.79 90.04
N ASN A 682 -15.92 -14.59 89.55
CA ASN A 682 -17.04 -15.26 90.24
C ASN A 682 -18.25 -14.39 90.69
N PRO A 683 -19.45 -14.99 90.89
CA PRO A 683 -19.77 -16.42 90.94
C PRO A 683 -20.78 -16.95 89.89
N ALA A 684 -21.00 -18.27 89.92
CA ALA A 684 -21.96 -18.98 89.07
C ALA A 684 -23.43 -18.73 89.46
N ILE A 685 -24.30 -18.71 88.45
CA ILE A 685 -25.74 -18.98 88.61
C ILE A 685 -26.16 -19.96 87.51
N ALA A 686 -26.54 -21.17 87.92
CA ALA A 686 -27.30 -22.11 87.11
C ALA A 686 -28.30 -22.83 88.02
N VAL A 687 -29.60 -22.59 87.81
CA VAL A 687 -30.69 -23.30 88.49
C VAL A 687 -31.39 -24.20 87.48
N LYS A 688 -31.56 -25.47 87.84
CA LYS A 688 -32.07 -26.56 86.99
C LYS A 688 -33.58 -26.47 86.77
N GLN A 689 -34.07 -26.97 85.62
CA GLN A 689 -34.68 -28.31 85.46
C GLN A 689 -35.46 -28.43 84.13
N GLY A 690 -35.54 -29.64 83.55
CA GLY A 690 -36.61 -29.96 82.60
C GLY A 690 -36.29 -30.93 81.44
N ARG A 691 -36.17 -32.23 81.74
CA ARG A 691 -36.12 -33.40 80.82
C ARG A 691 -35.02 -33.43 79.74
#